data_AF-A0AA95RQT4-F1
#
_entry.id   AF-A0AA95RQT4-F1
#
_cell.length_a   1.000
_cell.length_b   1.000
_cell.length_c   1.000
_cell.angle_alpha   90.00
_cell.angle_beta   90.00
_cell.angle_gamma   90.00
#
_symmetry.space_group_name_H-M   'P 1'
#
loop_
_entity.id
_entity.type
_entity.pdbx_description
1 polymer ?
#
loop_
_entity_poly.entity_id
_entity_poly.type
_entity_poly.pdbx_seq_one_letter_code
_entity_poly.pdbx_strand_id
1 'polypeptide(L)'
;MKKLWISILVVLVVFPMMFQSSVKAATPISIIIDGVRLSTDQAPVMVNGRTMVPLRAIFEAFNATIKWNQKAQTVTATKDDTTIMLKIGSKTATINNKAVTLDVPGLNLKGRTMVPTRFVSEALGHEVGWNPKTQVVTITTSASNVGNAGPVSNVVAQDVSDFGDGRDLQVSFTRAANESLVDHYRVLIVKSGNILNLSSAQTITSYNYSTVLPTGTNPSIQLTSASRTVDGDSIKSNQAYVAYVLTVGKGSNTSALSSGSSIMTLVNKTVAAINNVQVNDISDYGDGRDLSVSFNKLSDESKVSSYRIFVVKAINYSNFNLATANNVTSANYTLVSKTGNNITQILSSGARDVDGALVKTGVSYRVFAMAIDSSNAANNVLSSVSSAITLSNIGVSNLSVSDVNNYNDGRDLRVSFTHATDETYISQYRILVVPTSYYSSFSLAEANNITSAYYTAVSTTGTTTNQVLTSSTRDVRGALIKNGVNYKVYIFSIGSSNTGNVLSSPSSVITLLNDSSVSIVSNLNVSDVNDYGDGRDLRVSFTHATDETYISQYRIMVVPTSYYSSFSLAEANNVSSSNYTSVSTSGSSTSQVLNSSTRDVLGALIKNGTSYRVYVLTIGSGIYWDSNVLSSASSVITLLNDSSVKAVTNLSVSDVNDYGDGRDLKVSFSHATDETYINQYRIMVVPTSYYSSFSLSEANNVSSSNYTSVSTSGNSTSQVLDASARDVRGNLIKDGTSYKVYVLSVGSGNYAGPNALSWESSVITLSTTKSPVSSVTNVTYKEENGRILISFVKSANESNISEYRVLVVPSKQGFGSADAIEVRSSYYTSVTPNGTNPSISTATRDVNGDSIVKGVKYKVYVLAVANNSGVQNGGLSNSTEEFEI
;
A
#
# COMPACT_ATOMS: atom_id res chain seq x y z
N MET A 1 -15.70 -124.99 64.69
CA MET A 1 -16.27 -124.88 63.33
C MET A 1 -16.78 -123.46 63.03
N LYS A 2 -15.90 -122.45 62.91
CA LYS A 2 -16.29 -121.08 62.44
C LYS A 2 -15.24 -120.36 61.57
N LYS A 3 -14.06 -120.95 61.32
CA LYS A 3 -12.97 -120.29 60.56
C LYS A 3 -12.64 -120.91 59.19
N LEU A 4 -13.24 -122.05 58.83
CA LEU A 4 -12.99 -122.74 57.55
C LEU A 4 -13.97 -122.37 56.42
N TRP A 5 -15.05 -121.64 56.71
CA TRP A 5 -16.08 -121.30 55.72
C TRP A 5 -15.85 -119.94 55.03
N ILE A 6 -14.99 -119.08 55.59
CA ILE A 6 -14.66 -117.78 54.99
C ILE A 6 -13.68 -117.95 53.82
N SER A 7 -12.81 -118.97 53.85
CA SER A 7 -11.84 -119.24 52.78
C SER A 7 -12.47 -119.75 51.48
N ILE A 8 -13.61 -120.46 51.55
CA ILE A 8 -14.33 -120.97 50.36
C ILE A 8 -15.17 -119.87 49.70
N LEU A 9 -15.64 -118.86 50.46
CA LEU A 9 -16.41 -117.76 49.89
C LEU A 9 -15.53 -116.73 49.15
N VAL A 10 -14.28 -116.53 49.59
CA VAL A 10 -13.35 -115.59 48.91
C VAL A 10 -12.87 -116.14 47.56
N VAL A 11 -12.68 -117.46 47.43
CA VAL A 11 -12.26 -118.07 46.16
C VAL A 11 -13.39 -118.09 45.12
N LEU A 12 -14.65 -118.23 45.55
CA LEU A 12 -15.80 -118.26 44.62
C LEU A 12 -16.18 -116.88 44.05
N VAL A 13 -15.82 -115.78 44.72
CA VAL A 13 -16.10 -114.42 44.24
C VAL A 13 -14.96 -113.87 43.36
N VAL A 14 -13.73 -114.33 43.53
CA VAL A 14 -12.58 -113.81 42.77
C VAL A 14 -12.36 -114.52 41.42
N PHE A 15 -12.83 -115.76 41.26
CA PHE A 15 -12.59 -116.54 40.04
C PHE A 15 -13.30 -116.05 38.75
N PRO A 16 -14.46 -115.34 38.77
CA PRO A 16 -15.04 -114.79 37.53
C PRO A 16 -14.37 -113.52 37.00
N MET A 17 -13.47 -112.87 37.75
CA MET A 17 -12.86 -111.59 37.34
C MET A 17 -11.72 -111.72 36.32
N MET A 18 -11.33 -112.94 35.90
CA MET A 18 -10.22 -113.15 34.95
C MET A 18 -10.64 -113.37 33.48
N PHE A 19 -11.90 -113.15 33.12
CA PHE A 19 -12.35 -113.15 31.72
C PHE A 19 -13.20 -111.92 31.40
N GLN A 20 -12.58 -110.73 31.39
CA GLN A 20 -13.15 -109.59 30.66
C GLN A 20 -12.65 -109.64 29.22
N SER A 21 -13.51 -110.06 28.30
CA SER A 21 -13.29 -109.87 26.87
C SER A 21 -13.22 -108.36 26.58
N SER A 22 -12.04 -107.89 26.18
CA SER A 22 -11.87 -106.53 25.67
C SER A 22 -12.62 -106.41 24.34
N VAL A 23 -13.79 -105.76 24.35
CA VAL A 23 -14.44 -105.33 23.12
C VAL A 23 -13.57 -104.21 22.53
N LYS A 24 -12.79 -104.51 21.48
CA LYS A 24 -12.14 -103.49 20.67
C LYS A 24 -13.23 -102.68 19.96
N ALA A 25 -13.38 -101.42 20.32
CA ALA A 25 -14.15 -100.47 19.53
C ALA A 25 -13.56 -100.40 18.10
N ALA A 26 -14.42 -100.47 17.09
CA ALA A 26 -14.00 -100.38 15.69
C ALA A 26 -13.32 -99.04 15.42
N THR A 27 -12.19 -99.04 14.72
CA THR A 27 -11.48 -97.83 14.31
C THR A 27 -12.41 -96.95 13.47
N PRO A 28 -12.63 -95.67 13.82
CA PRO A 28 -13.53 -94.79 13.09
C PRO A 28 -13.00 -94.51 11.68
N ILE A 29 -13.91 -94.48 10.70
CA ILE A 29 -13.56 -94.21 9.30
C ILE A 29 -13.26 -92.73 9.13
N SER A 30 -12.17 -92.42 8.42
CA SER A 30 -11.79 -91.04 8.07
C SER A 30 -11.61 -90.88 6.56
N ILE A 31 -11.80 -89.65 6.09
CA ILE A 31 -11.65 -89.28 4.67
C ILE A 31 -10.57 -88.21 4.58
N ILE A 32 -9.62 -88.39 3.67
CA ILE A 32 -8.53 -87.46 3.39
C ILE A 32 -8.63 -87.04 1.93
N ILE A 33 -8.73 -85.74 1.66
CA ILE A 33 -8.75 -85.14 0.32
C ILE A 33 -7.45 -84.37 0.15
N ASP A 34 -6.62 -84.76 -0.81
CA ASP A 34 -5.32 -84.12 -1.11
C ASP A 34 -4.44 -83.89 0.14
N GLY A 35 -4.42 -84.89 1.04
CA GLY A 35 -3.66 -84.84 2.29
C GLY A 35 -4.37 -84.18 3.48
N VAL A 36 -5.52 -83.54 3.28
CA VAL A 36 -6.30 -82.86 4.34
C VAL A 36 -7.48 -83.72 4.79
N ARG A 37 -7.65 -83.89 6.10
CA ARG A 37 -8.77 -84.65 6.67
C ARG A 37 -10.09 -83.88 6.52
N LEU A 38 -11.10 -84.52 5.94
CA LEU A 38 -12.46 -83.97 5.85
C LEU A 38 -13.14 -84.00 7.22
N SER A 39 -13.57 -82.83 7.70
CA SER A 39 -14.41 -82.70 8.89
C SER A 39 -15.87 -82.98 8.53
N THR A 40 -16.55 -83.78 9.34
CA THR A 40 -17.95 -84.18 9.12
C THR A 40 -18.71 -84.10 10.43
N ASP A 41 -19.90 -83.50 10.40
CA ASP A 41 -20.79 -83.42 11.57
C ASP A 41 -21.47 -84.77 11.90
N GLN A 42 -21.65 -85.62 10.90
CA GLN A 42 -22.00 -87.03 11.04
C GLN A 42 -20.82 -87.88 10.53
N ALA A 43 -20.24 -88.68 11.43
CA ALA A 43 -19.09 -89.52 11.08
C ALA A 43 -19.41 -90.44 9.89
N PRO A 44 -18.45 -90.67 8.96
CA PRO A 44 -18.61 -91.63 7.88
C PRO A 44 -18.84 -93.05 8.44
N VAL A 45 -19.67 -93.83 7.75
CA VAL A 45 -20.03 -95.19 8.17
C VAL A 45 -19.89 -96.19 7.03
N MET A 46 -19.56 -97.44 7.34
CA MET A 46 -19.54 -98.51 6.35
C MET A 46 -20.91 -99.18 6.27
N VAL A 47 -21.51 -99.20 5.09
CA VAL A 47 -22.79 -99.86 4.81
C VAL A 47 -22.60 -100.77 3.60
N ASN A 48 -22.86 -102.07 3.74
CA ASN A 48 -22.70 -103.08 2.68
C ASN A 48 -21.35 -103.00 1.95
N GLY A 49 -20.25 -102.80 2.69
CA GLY A 49 -18.90 -102.72 2.12
C GLY A 49 -18.61 -101.42 1.35
N ARG A 50 -19.41 -100.36 1.56
CA ARG A 50 -19.18 -99.02 1.01
C ARG A 50 -19.14 -97.97 2.11
N THR A 51 -18.18 -97.04 2.00
CA THR A 51 -18.07 -95.91 2.91
C THR A 51 -19.07 -94.83 2.52
N MET A 52 -20.00 -94.55 3.42
CA MET A 52 -21.03 -93.53 3.29
C MET A 52 -20.58 -92.26 4.02
N VAL A 53 -20.62 -91.12 3.34
CA VAL A 53 -20.21 -89.80 3.85
C VAL A 53 -21.41 -88.84 3.81
N PRO A 54 -21.54 -87.86 4.74
CA PRO A 54 -22.55 -86.83 4.61
C PRO A 54 -22.41 -86.11 3.28
N LEU A 55 -23.49 -86.12 2.50
CA LEU A 55 -23.52 -85.59 1.14
C LEU A 55 -23.01 -84.16 1.09
N ARG A 56 -23.47 -83.31 2.01
CA ARG A 56 -23.10 -81.90 2.05
C ARG A 56 -21.59 -81.72 2.25
N ALA A 57 -21.03 -82.40 3.24
CA ALA A 57 -19.61 -82.27 3.59
C ALA A 57 -18.69 -82.64 2.42
N ILE A 58 -18.99 -83.72 1.69
CA ILE A 58 -18.15 -84.15 0.57
C ILE A 58 -18.29 -83.23 -0.66
N PHE A 59 -19.48 -82.72 -0.96
CA PHE A 59 -19.70 -81.81 -2.09
C PHE A 59 -19.17 -80.40 -1.82
N GLU A 60 -19.30 -79.89 -0.60
CA GLU A 60 -18.70 -78.62 -0.17
C GLU A 60 -17.17 -78.71 -0.19
N ALA A 61 -16.58 -79.84 0.21
CA ALA A 61 -15.14 -80.05 0.11
C ALA A 61 -14.61 -80.00 -1.33
N PHE A 62 -15.50 -80.19 -2.32
CA PHE A 62 -15.20 -80.03 -3.73
C PHE A 62 -15.71 -78.71 -4.33
N ASN A 63 -16.19 -77.76 -3.53
CA ASN A 63 -16.81 -76.50 -3.95
C ASN A 63 -18.04 -76.65 -4.87
N ALA A 64 -18.80 -77.74 -4.72
CA ALA A 64 -20.05 -77.93 -5.47
C ALA A 64 -21.23 -77.22 -4.81
N THR A 65 -22.11 -76.61 -5.62
CA THR A 65 -23.37 -76.00 -5.16
C THR A 65 -24.45 -77.05 -4.99
N ILE A 66 -25.14 -77.07 -3.84
CA ILE A 66 -26.13 -78.09 -3.50
C ILE A 66 -27.52 -77.47 -3.38
N LYS A 67 -28.50 -78.03 -4.11
CA LYS A 67 -29.92 -77.72 -3.98
C LYS A 67 -30.68 -78.95 -3.51
N TRP A 68 -31.55 -78.77 -2.52
CA TRP A 68 -32.40 -79.83 -1.98
C TRP A 68 -33.86 -79.58 -2.35
N ASN A 69 -34.52 -80.60 -2.92
CA ASN A 69 -35.95 -80.60 -3.17
C ASN A 69 -36.64 -81.52 -2.16
N GLN A 70 -37.24 -80.92 -1.13
CA GLN A 70 -37.95 -81.64 -0.06
C GLN A 70 -39.12 -82.49 -0.59
N LYS A 71 -39.88 -82.02 -1.58
CA LYS A 71 -41.05 -82.73 -2.13
C LYS A 71 -40.64 -83.97 -2.92
N ALA A 72 -39.57 -83.87 -3.72
CA ALA A 72 -39.06 -84.97 -4.54
C ALA A 72 -38.10 -85.91 -3.78
N GLN A 73 -37.63 -85.50 -2.60
CA GLN A 73 -36.53 -86.14 -1.86
C GLN A 73 -35.27 -86.26 -2.73
N THR A 74 -34.99 -85.22 -3.53
CA THR A 74 -33.90 -85.19 -4.52
C THR A 74 -32.89 -84.11 -4.18
N VAL A 75 -31.62 -84.47 -4.18
CA VAL A 75 -30.49 -83.54 -4.15
C VAL A 75 -30.01 -83.29 -5.57
N THR A 76 -29.76 -82.03 -5.91
CA THR A 76 -29.03 -81.62 -7.12
C THR A 76 -27.72 -80.96 -6.68
N ALA A 77 -26.58 -81.50 -7.09
CA ALA A 77 -25.26 -80.92 -6.87
C ALA A 77 -24.66 -80.47 -8.22
N THR A 78 -24.10 -79.27 -8.28
CA THR A 78 -23.49 -78.72 -9.50
C THR A 78 -22.08 -78.24 -9.20
N LYS A 79 -21.10 -78.71 -9.98
CA LYS A 79 -19.71 -78.25 -9.97
C LYS A 79 -19.27 -78.10 -11.42
N ASP A 80 -18.84 -76.90 -11.80
CA ASP A 80 -18.51 -76.55 -13.19
C ASP A 80 -19.64 -77.00 -14.14
N ASP A 81 -19.32 -77.76 -15.20
CA ASP A 81 -20.29 -78.29 -16.16
C ASP A 81 -20.92 -79.65 -15.74
N THR A 82 -20.70 -80.08 -14.50
CA THR A 82 -21.18 -81.37 -13.98
C THR A 82 -22.35 -81.19 -13.01
N THR A 83 -23.53 -81.71 -13.39
CA THR A 83 -24.74 -81.75 -12.56
C THR A 83 -25.07 -83.17 -12.16
N ILE A 84 -25.12 -83.41 -10.85
CA ILE A 84 -25.46 -84.70 -10.24
C ILE A 84 -26.83 -84.59 -9.59
N MET A 85 -27.78 -85.46 -9.95
CA MET A 85 -29.08 -85.57 -9.27
C MET A 85 -29.24 -86.93 -8.60
N LEU A 86 -29.56 -86.92 -7.31
CA LEU A 86 -29.69 -88.12 -6.49
C LEU A 86 -30.98 -88.07 -5.68
N LYS A 87 -31.84 -89.08 -5.85
CA LYS A 87 -33.04 -89.27 -5.03
C LYS A 87 -32.75 -90.21 -3.87
N ILE A 88 -33.09 -89.82 -2.64
CA ILE A 88 -32.86 -90.66 -1.44
C ILE A 88 -33.61 -91.98 -1.60
N GLY A 89 -32.95 -93.10 -1.24
CA GLY A 89 -33.48 -94.46 -1.37
C GLY A 89 -33.40 -95.04 -2.79
N SER A 90 -33.10 -94.24 -3.81
CA SER A 90 -32.89 -94.73 -5.18
C SER A 90 -31.50 -95.32 -5.35
N LYS A 91 -31.40 -96.46 -6.05
CA LYS A 91 -30.12 -96.98 -6.56
C LYS A 91 -29.69 -96.29 -7.86
N THR A 92 -30.51 -95.40 -8.41
CA THR A 92 -30.22 -94.68 -9.65
C THR A 92 -30.06 -93.19 -9.35
N ALA A 93 -28.94 -92.62 -9.79
CA ALA A 93 -28.66 -91.18 -9.84
C ALA A 93 -28.44 -90.75 -11.29
N THR A 94 -28.39 -89.46 -11.58
CA THR A 94 -27.97 -88.95 -12.90
C THR A 94 -26.74 -88.07 -12.78
N ILE A 95 -25.83 -88.17 -13.76
CA ILE A 95 -24.71 -87.26 -13.96
C ILE A 95 -24.90 -86.67 -15.37
N ASN A 96 -25.07 -85.35 -15.48
CA ASN A 96 -25.34 -84.66 -16.75
C ASN A 96 -26.48 -85.33 -17.55
N ASN A 97 -27.60 -85.60 -16.88
CA ASN A 97 -28.79 -86.28 -17.40
C ASN A 97 -28.60 -87.75 -17.85
N LYS A 98 -27.42 -88.35 -17.65
CA LYS A 98 -27.19 -89.79 -17.88
C LYS A 98 -27.39 -90.58 -16.59
N ALA A 99 -28.18 -91.65 -16.64
CA ALA A 99 -28.42 -92.51 -15.49
C ALA A 99 -27.17 -93.31 -15.08
N VAL A 100 -26.87 -93.33 -13.79
CA VAL A 100 -25.77 -94.07 -13.17
C VAL A 100 -26.28 -94.85 -11.96
N THR A 101 -25.86 -96.10 -11.84
CA THR A 101 -26.26 -96.98 -10.74
C THR A 101 -25.30 -96.82 -9.56
N LEU A 102 -25.86 -96.65 -8.36
CA LEU A 102 -25.15 -96.61 -7.08
C LEU A 102 -25.01 -98.03 -6.51
N ASP A 103 -23.81 -98.36 -6.01
CA ASP A 103 -23.55 -99.62 -5.30
C ASP A 103 -24.44 -99.76 -4.04
N VAL A 104 -24.66 -98.65 -3.34
CA VAL A 104 -25.53 -98.54 -2.17
C VAL A 104 -26.38 -97.28 -2.34
N PRO A 105 -27.72 -97.35 -2.20
CA PRO A 105 -28.56 -96.17 -2.32
C PRO A 105 -28.23 -95.14 -1.23
N GLY A 106 -28.38 -93.86 -1.55
CA GLY A 106 -28.26 -92.81 -0.55
C GLY A 106 -29.31 -93.01 0.55
N LEU A 107 -28.92 -92.84 1.80
CA LEU A 107 -29.78 -93.09 2.97
C LEU A 107 -29.80 -91.89 3.91
N ASN A 108 -30.86 -91.76 4.69
CA ASN A 108 -30.91 -90.78 5.77
C ASN A 108 -30.44 -91.44 7.06
N LEU A 109 -29.34 -90.95 7.63
CA LEU A 109 -28.83 -91.38 8.92
C LEU A 109 -28.85 -90.19 9.88
N LYS A 110 -29.67 -90.28 10.94
CA LYS A 110 -29.79 -89.25 11.99
C LYS A 110 -30.01 -87.83 11.45
N GLY A 111 -30.81 -87.69 10.39
CA GLY A 111 -31.11 -86.39 9.78
C GLY A 111 -30.02 -85.87 8.83
N ARG A 112 -29.10 -86.73 8.38
CA ARG A 112 -28.11 -86.43 7.34
C ARG A 112 -28.26 -87.39 6.17
N THR A 113 -28.30 -86.84 4.96
CA THR A 113 -28.23 -87.64 3.74
C THR A 113 -26.81 -88.15 3.57
N MET A 114 -26.64 -89.47 3.61
CA MET A 114 -25.38 -90.18 3.45
C MET A 114 -25.31 -90.77 2.05
N VAL A 115 -24.16 -90.64 1.38
CA VAL A 115 -23.94 -91.14 0.02
C VAL A 115 -22.62 -91.89 -0.12
N PRO A 116 -22.49 -92.83 -1.08
CA PRO A 116 -21.24 -93.53 -1.32
C PRO A 116 -20.13 -92.55 -1.72
N THR A 117 -19.05 -92.52 -0.93
CA THR A 117 -17.92 -91.59 -1.13
C THR A 117 -17.30 -91.74 -2.52
N ARG A 118 -17.17 -92.99 -2.98
CA ARG A 118 -16.65 -93.32 -4.32
C ARG A 118 -17.48 -92.70 -5.43
N PHE A 119 -18.81 -92.89 -5.39
CA PHE A 119 -19.70 -92.34 -6.40
C PHE A 119 -19.55 -90.83 -6.53
N VAL A 120 -19.59 -90.10 -5.40
CA VAL A 120 -19.50 -88.64 -5.43
C VAL A 120 -18.16 -88.16 -5.99
N SER A 121 -17.08 -88.82 -5.60
CA SER A 121 -15.73 -88.42 -6.01
C SER A 121 -15.47 -88.75 -7.48
N GLU A 122 -15.83 -89.95 -7.94
CA GLU A 122 -15.69 -90.37 -9.34
C GLU A 122 -16.62 -89.56 -10.26
N ALA A 123 -17.83 -89.22 -9.80
CA ALA A 123 -18.75 -88.37 -10.54
C ALA A 123 -18.18 -86.96 -10.79
N LEU A 124 -17.21 -86.51 -9.99
CA LEU A 124 -16.50 -85.25 -10.14
C LEU A 124 -15.08 -85.41 -10.71
N GLY A 125 -14.74 -86.61 -11.22
CA GLY A 125 -13.46 -86.88 -11.86
C GLY A 125 -12.28 -87.03 -10.88
N HIS A 126 -12.53 -87.46 -9.64
CA HIS A 126 -11.49 -87.66 -8.62
C HIS A 126 -11.23 -89.15 -8.38
N GLU A 127 -9.97 -89.51 -8.11
CA GLU A 127 -9.57 -90.89 -7.79
C GLU A 127 -9.81 -91.19 -6.31
N VAL A 128 -10.32 -92.39 -6.00
CA VAL A 128 -10.62 -92.81 -4.62
C VAL A 128 -9.90 -94.09 -4.23
N GLY A 129 -8.99 -93.97 -3.26
CA GLY A 129 -8.34 -95.07 -2.56
C GLY A 129 -9.02 -95.43 -1.25
N TRP A 130 -8.91 -96.70 -0.85
CA TRP A 130 -9.34 -97.20 0.46
C TRP A 130 -8.20 -97.97 1.13
N ASN A 131 -7.83 -97.57 2.34
CA ASN A 131 -6.88 -98.30 3.17
C ASN A 131 -7.62 -99.08 4.28
N PRO A 132 -7.77 -100.41 4.16
CA PRO A 132 -8.52 -101.20 5.13
C PRO A 132 -7.83 -101.30 6.50
N LYS A 133 -6.50 -101.15 6.57
CA LYS A 133 -5.74 -101.23 7.83
C LYS A 133 -5.96 -99.99 8.70
N THR A 134 -6.02 -98.82 8.08
CA THR A 134 -6.18 -97.53 8.79
C THR A 134 -7.61 -97.02 8.79
N GLN A 135 -8.53 -97.67 8.07
CA GLN A 135 -9.91 -97.22 7.84
C GLN A 135 -9.96 -95.80 7.23
N VAL A 136 -9.06 -95.52 6.29
CA VAL A 136 -8.95 -94.20 5.62
C VAL A 136 -9.39 -94.32 4.16
N VAL A 137 -10.32 -93.45 3.74
CA VAL A 137 -10.56 -93.16 2.32
C VAL A 137 -9.65 -92.01 1.90
N THR A 138 -8.84 -92.19 0.86
CA THR A 138 -8.02 -91.13 0.28
C THR A 138 -8.64 -90.72 -1.05
N ILE A 139 -8.82 -89.43 -1.26
CA ILE A 139 -9.30 -88.86 -2.51
C ILE A 139 -8.17 -87.99 -3.07
N THR A 140 -7.77 -88.26 -4.30
CA THR A 140 -6.76 -87.48 -5.03
C THR A 140 -7.48 -86.73 -6.13
N THR A 141 -7.44 -85.40 -6.08
CA THR A 141 -7.97 -84.59 -7.19
C THR A 141 -6.96 -84.58 -8.34
N SER A 142 -7.42 -84.82 -9.58
CA SER A 142 -6.55 -84.69 -10.74
C SER A 142 -6.15 -83.22 -10.89
N ALA A 143 -4.90 -82.90 -10.60
CA ALA A 143 -4.38 -81.54 -10.71
C ALA A 143 -4.57 -81.02 -12.14
N SER A 144 -5.29 -79.91 -12.27
CA SER A 144 -5.23 -79.11 -13.50
C SER A 144 -3.77 -78.74 -13.75
N ASN A 145 -3.29 -78.88 -14.99
CA ASN A 145 -1.98 -78.37 -15.40
C ASN A 145 -2.00 -76.84 -15.31
N VAL A 146 -1.79 -76.32 -14.11
CA VAL A 146 -1.75 -74.90 -13.81
C VAL A 146 -0.33 -74.42 -14.11
N GLY A 147 -0.16 -73.64 -15.17
CA GLY A 147 1.07 -72.93 -15.45
C GLY A 147 1.36 -71.88 -14.38
N ASN A 148 2.65 -71.69 -14.06
CA ASN A 148 3.09 -70.61 -13.18
C ASN A 148 3.50 -69.41 -14.03
N ALA A 149 2.77 -68.30 -13.89
CA ALA A 149 3.04 -67.08 -14.65
C ALA A 149 4.37 -66.41 -14.26
N GLY A 150 4.93 -66.75 -13.09
CA GLY A 150 6.22 -66.24 -12.60
C GLY A 150 6.19 -64.75 -12.20
N PRO A 151 7.00 -64.33 -11.22
CA PRO A 151 7.09 -62.91 -10.87
C PRO A 151 7.84 -62.14 -11.96
N VAL A 152 7.52 -60.86 -12.08
CA VAL A 152 8.39 -59.91 -12.80
C VAL A 152 9.67 -59.66 -12.00
N SER A 153 10.73 -59.18 -12.67
CA SER A 153 12.01 -58.84 -12.04
C SER A 153 12.36 -57.36 -12.26
N ASN A 154 13.40 -56.87 -11.59
CA ASN A 154 13.90 -55.50 -11.73
C ASN A 154 12.83 -54.42 -11.53
N VAL A 155 11.98 -54.57 -10.50
CA VAL A 155 11.00 -53.52 -10.17
C VAL A 155 11.75 -52.31 -9.61
N VAL A 156 11.68 -51.20 -10.34
CA VAL A 156 12.31 -49.93 -9.97
C VAL A 156 11.22 -48.87 -9.89
N ALA A 157 11.13 -48.22 -8.73
CA ALA A 157 10.35 -47.00 -8.55
C ALA A 157 11.30 -45.79 -8.59
N GLN A 158 10.94 -44.76 -9.35
CA GLN A 158 11.68 -43.51 -9.49
C GLN A 158 10.77 -42.29 -9.31
N ASP A 159 11.28 -41.27 -8.62
CA ASP A 159 10.63 -39.98 -8.43
C ASP A 159 11.07 -39.08 -9.60
N VAL A 160 10.23 -39.05 -10.63
CA VAL A 160 10.50 -38.44 -11.94
C VAL A 160 9.75 -37.11 -12.17
N SER A 161 8.89 -36.68 -11.25
CA SER A 161 8.17 -35.39 -11.35
C SER A 161 8.10 -34.69 -9.99
N ASP A 162 7.22 -33.68 -9.84
CA ASP A 162 7.15 -32.85 -8.61
C ASP A 162 5.76 -32.20 -8.38
N PHE A 163 4.71 -32.94 -8.72
CA PHE A 163 3.31 -32.61 -8.48
C PHE A 163 2.88 -32.82 -7.01
N GLY A 164 3.72 -33.50 -6.22
CA GLY A 164 3.48 -33.88 -4.84
C GLY A 164 2.46 -35.00 -4.65
N ASP A 165 2.14 -35.70 -5.74
CA ASP A 165 1.15 -36.78 -5.78
C ASP A 165 1.64 -37.99 -6.60
N GLY A 166 0.74 -38.92 -6.93
CA GLY A 166 1.10 -40.12 -7.68
C GLY A 166 1.82 -39.85 -9.00
N ARG A 167 1.61 -38.71 -9.66
CA ARG A 167 2.27 -38.39 -10.96
C ARG A 167 3.79 -38.31 -10.86
N ASP A 168 4.34 -38.21 -9.66
CA ASP A 168 5.78 -38.15 -9.44
C ASP A 168 6.43 -39.51 -9.51
N LEU A 169 5.65 -40.58 -9.35
CA LEU A 169 6.17 -41.94 -9.30
C LEU A 169 6.09 -42.60 -10.67
N GLN A 170 7.24 -42.99 -11.20
CA GLN A 170 7.37 -43.89 -12.34
C GLN A 170 7.83 -45.26 -11.86
N VAL A 171 7.11 -46.31 -12.25
CA VAL A 171 7.46 -47.70 -11.95
C VAL A 171 7.82 -48.42 -13.24
N SER A 172 9.00 -49.02 -13.27
CA SER A 172 9.47 -49.86 -14.36
C SER A 172 9.81 -51.27 -13.88
N PHE A 173 9.66 -52.26 -14.75
CA PHE A 173 9.99 -53.65 -14.43
C PHE A 173 10.30 -54.48 -15.68
N THR A 174 11.05 -55.57 -15.49
CA THR A 174 11.30 -56.60 -16.49
C THR A 174 10.18 -57.63 -16.45
N ARG A 175 9.58 -57.91 -17.61
CA ARG A 175 8.39 -58.75 -17.75
C ARG A 175 8.62 -60.19 -17.28
N ALA A 176 7.53 -60.90 -16.99
CA ALA A 176 7.61 -62.30 -16.63
C ALA A 176 8.15 -63.14 -17.79
N ALA A 177 8.89 -64.21 -17.48
CA ALA A 177 9.60 -65.02 -18.48
C ALA A 177 8.67 -65.69 -19.50
N ASN A 178 7.41 -65.98 -19.13
CA ASN A 178 6.42 -66.59 -20.03
C ASN A 178 5.06 -65.89 -19.92
N GLU A 179 4.85 -64.89 -20.77
CA GLU A 179 3.62 -64.10 -20.78
C GLU A 179 2.41 -64.78 -21.39
N SER A 180 2.57 -65.94 -22.06
CA SER A 180 1.41 -66.72 -22.50
C SER A 180 0.51 -67.16 -21.34
N LEU A 181 1.07 -67.20 -20.13
CA LEU A 181 0.41 -67.55 -18.88
C LEU A 181 -0.10 -66.33 -18.10
N VAL A 182 0.19 -65.10 -18.56
CA VAL A 182 -0.14 -63.84 -17.87
C VAL A 182 -1.41 -63.25 -18.47
N ASP A 183 -2.34 -62.85 -17.61
CA ASP A 183 -3.52 -62.06 -17.98
C ASP A 183 -3.19 -60.57 -18.03
N HIS A 184 -2.67 -60.04 -16.91
CA HIS A 184 -2.18 -58.67 -16.75
C HIS A 184 -1.23 -58.55 -15.56
N TYR A 185 -0.56 -57.41 -15.44
CA TYR A 185 0.19 -57.02 -14.26
C TYR A 185 -0.59 -55.96 -13.47
N ARG A 186 -0.41 -55.95 -12.14
CA ARG A 186 -0.91 -54.90 -11.26
C ARG A 186 0.27 -54.23 -10.56
N VAL A 187 0.43 -52.93 -10.76
CA VAL A 187 1.42 -52.11 -10.06
C VAL A 187 0.82 -51.63 -8.75
N LEU A 188 1.47 -51.98 -7.64
CA LEU A 188 0.98 -51.83 -6.27
C LEU A 188 1.96 -50.96 -5.48
N ILE A 189 1.48 -49.85 -4.91
CA ILE A 189 2.31 -48.92 -4.13
C ILE A 189 2.04 -49.10 -2.64
N VAL A 190 3.10 -49.36 -1.89
CA VAL A 190 3.04 -49.69 -0.46
C VAL A 190 3.86 -48.65 0.31
N LYS A 191 3.37 -48.18 1.45
CA LYS A 191 4.17 -47.31 2.33
C LYS A 191 5.35 -48.09 2.91
N SER A 192 6.52 -47.46 2.96
CA SER A 192 7.71 -48.07 3.57
C SER A 192 7.43 -48.51 5.00
N GLY A 193 7.84 -49.73 5.35
CA GLY A 193 7.55 -50.38 6.63
C GLY A 193 6.40 -51.39 6.59
N ASN A 194 5.51 -51.33 5.58
CA ASN A 194 4.46 -52.33 5.38
C ASN A 194 4.96 -53.45 4.46
N ILE A 195 4.67 -54.70 4.81
CA ILE A 195 5.03 -55.89 4.01
C ILE A 195 3.82 -56.31 3.18
N LEU A 196 3.99 -56.42 1.87
CA LEU A 196 2.99 -56.99 0.97
C LEU A 196 3.35 -58.44 0.62
N ASN A 197 2.41 -59.37 0.82
CA ASN A 197 2.53 -60.77 0.42
C ASN A 197 1.53 -61.11 -0.70
N LEU A 198 1.70 -62.28 -1.33
CA LEU A 198 0.90 -62.71 -2.47
C LEU A 198 -0.61 -62.76 -2.17
N SER A 199 -1.00 -63.31 -1.01
CA SER A 199 -2.40 -63.45 -0.61
C SER A 199 -3.08 -62.09 -0.47
N SER A 200 -2.43 -61.13 0.19
CA SER A 200 -2.94 -59.77 0.32
C SER A 200 -2.99 -59.05 -1.02
N ALA A 201 -1.94 -59.18 -1.85
CA ALA A 201 -1.85 -58.52 -3.16
C ALA A 201 -2.99 -58.94 -4.12
N GLN A 202 -3.43 -60.20 -4.08
CA GLN A 202 -4.53 -60.70 -4.92
C GLN A 202 -5.89 -60.09 -4.55
N THR A 203 -6.09 -59.72 -3.28
CA THR A 203 -7.36 -59.18 -2.75
C THR A 203 -7.51 -57.67 -2.86
N ILE A 204 -6.46 -56.94 -3.27
CA ILE A 204 -6.51 -55.48 -3.42
C ILE A 204 -7.55 -55.10 -4.49
N THR A 205 -8.39 -54.12 -4.19
CA THR A 205 -9.41 -53.61 -5.10
C THR A 205 -8.79 -52.85 -6.27
N SER A 206 -9.45 -52.88 -7.43
CA SER A 206 -8.96 -52.26 -8.68
C SER A 206 -8.74 -50.74 -8.63
N TYR A 207 -9.30 -50.05 -7.65
CA TYR A 207 -9.04 -48.63 -7.41
C TYR A 207 -7.63 -48.35 -6.84
N ASN A 208 -6.99 -49.35 -6.22
CA ASN A 208 -5.75 -49.20 -5.47
C ASN A 208 -4.51 -49.77 -6.21
N TYR A 209 -4.63 -50.02 -7.50
CA TYR A 209 -3.50 -50.45 -8.34
C TYR A 209 -3.66 -49.95 -9.79
N SER A 210 -2.54 -49.92 -10.52
CA SER A 210 -2.55 -49.65 -11.95
C SER A 210 -2.40 -50.96 -12.74
N THR A 211 -3.25 -51.19 -13.73
CA THR A 211 -3.20 -52.37 -14.60
C THR A 211 -2.26 -52.13 -15.78
N VAL A 212 -1.45 -53.13 -16.11
CA VAL A 212 -0.58 -53.14 -17.30
C VAL A 212 -0.84 -54.42 -18.07
N LEU A 213 -1.13 -54.31 -19.36
CA LEU A 213 -1.35 -55.48 -20.22
C LEU A 213 -0.02 -56.13 -20.62
N PRO A 214 0.02 -57.45 -20.84
CA PRO A 214 1.23 -58.17 -21.21
C PRO A 214 1.48 -58.05 -22.73
N THR A 215 1.63 -56.83 -23.24
CA THR A 215 1.97 -56.56 -24.64
C THR A 215 3.12 -55.53 -24.74
N GLY A 216 3.99 -55.65 -25.77
CA GLY A 216 4.98 -54.60 -26.10
C GLY A 216 6.41 -54.82 -25.59
N THR A 217 7.02 -53.80 -24.98
CA THR A 217 8.38 -53.81 -24.38
C THR A 217 8.30 -53.81 -22.84
N ASN A 218 9.43 -53.82 -22.13
CA ASN A 218 9.44 -53.72 -20.66
C ASN A 218 8.67 -52.46 -20.20
N PRO A 219 7.67 -52.60 -19.31
CA PRO A 219 6.84 -51.46 -18.93
C PRO A 219 7.61 -50.41 -18.12
N SER A 220 7.33 -49.15 -18.40
CA SER A 220 7.64 -48.00 -17.56
C SER A 220 6.40 -47.12 -17.48
N ILE A 221 5.74 -47.12 -16.33
CA ILE A 221 4.44 -46.45 -16.13
C ILE A 221 4.62 -45.32 -15.14
N GLN A 222 4.31 -44.11 -15.59
CA GLN A 222 4.09 -42.98 -14.70
C GLN A 222 2.67 -43.07 -14.13
N LEU A 223 2.54 -43.01 -12.81
CA LEU A 223 1.25 -43.06 -12.15
C LEU A 223 0.48 -41.74 -12.37
N THR A 224 -0.75 -41.70 -11.87
CA THR A 224 -1.65 -40.54 -12.04
C THR A 224 -1.95 -39.90 -10.68
N SER A 225 -2.56 -38.71 -10.69
CA SER A 225 -3.01 -38.05 -9.45
C SER A 225 -4.12 -38.84 -8.73
N ALA A 226 -4.83 -39.70 -9.46
CA ALA A 226 -5.84 -40.60 -8.92
C ALA A 226 -5.26 -41.89 -8.33
N SER A 227 -3.98 -42.19 -8.57
CA SER A 227 -3.34 -43.39 -8.04
C SER A 227 -3.30 -43.37 -6.52
N ARG A 228 -3.48 -44.54 -5.92
CA ARG A 228 -3.54 -44.75 -4.47
C ARG A 228 -2.55 -45.82 -4.04
N THR A 229 -2.23 -45.82 -2.77
CA THR A 229 -1.55 -46.94 -2.11
C THR A 229 -2.46 -48.15 -2.02
N VAL A 230 -1.90 -49.33 -1.71
CA VAL A 230 -2.68 -50.56 -1.48
C VAL A 230 -3.75 -50.40 -0.39
N ASP A 231 -3.51 -49.51 0.58
CA ASP A 231 -4.41 -49.19 1.70
C ASP A 231 -5.53 -48.20 1.31
N GLY A 232 -5.51 -47.66 0.08
CA GLY A 232 -6.48 -46.69 -0.42
C GLY A 232 -6.11 -45.22 -0.19
N ASP A 233 -5.00 -44.95 0.51
CA ASP A 233 -4.54 -43.58 0.75
C ASP A 233 -3.93 -42.94 -0.49
N SER A 234 -4.08 -41.61 -0.60
CA SER A 234 -3.37 -40.80 -1.60
C SER A 234 -1.86 -40.90 -1.44
N ILE A 235 -1.17 -40.97 -2.58
CA ILE A 235 0.29 -40.85 -2.65
C ILE A 235 0.66 -39.37 -2.42
N LYS A 236 1.65 -39.09 -1.57
CA LYS A 236 2.01 -37.73 -1.14
C LYS A 236 3.53 -37.56 -0.96
N SER A 237 4.01 -36.33 -1.05
CA SER A 237 5.40 -35.97 -0.76
C SER A 237 5.82 -36.24 0.68
N ASN A 238 7.13 -36.37 0.88
CA ASN A 238 7.81 -36.67 2.14
C ASN A 238 7.37 -38.00 2.79
N GLN A 239 6.75 -38.88 2.01
CA GLN A 239 6.40 -40.24 2.41
C GLN A 239 7.25 -41.23 1.61
N ALA A 240 7.84 -42.20 2.32
CA ALA A 240 8.60 -43.28 1.71
C ALA A 240 7.65 -44.41 1.27
N TYR A 241 7.92 -44.98 0.08
CA TYR A 241 7.14 -46.03 -0.57
C TYR A 241 8.04 -47.12 -1.16
N VAL A 242 7.43 -48.28 -1.42
CA VAL A 242 7.99 -49.42 -2.15
C VAL A 242 6.98 -49.86 -3.20
N ALA A 243 7.42 -50.07 -4.43
CA ALA A 243 6.57 -50.59 -5.50
C ALA A 243 6.69 -52.12 -5.60
N TYR A 244 5.55 -52.78 -5.76
CA TYR A 244 5.44 -54.20 -6.06
C TYR A 244 4.65 -54.38 -7.36
N VAL A 245 4.87 -55.51 -8.03
CA VAL A 245 4.10 -55.88 -9.21
C VAL A 245 3.56 -57.29 -9.03
N LEU A 246 2.24 -57.42 -9.08
CA LEU A 246 1.56 -58.71 -9.11
C LEU A 246 1.36 -59.15 -10.56
N THR A 247 1.99 -60.26 -10.95
CA THR A 247 1.68 -60.97 -12.18
C THR A 247 0.40 -61.78 -11.98
N VAL A 248 -0.67 -61.46 -12.70
CA VAL A 248 -1.94 -62.18 -12.62
C VAL A 248 -1.96 -63.28 -13.67
N GLY A 249 -2.15 -64.54 -13.24
CA GLY A 249 -2.21 -65.68 -14.15
C GLY A 249 -3.50 -65.69 -14.98
N LYS A 250 -3.38 -66.14 -16.23
CA LYS A 250 -4.49 -66.29 -17.18
C LYS A 250 -5.29 -67.56 -16.92
N GLY A 251 -6.61 -67.44 -16.80
CA GLY A 251 -7.50 -68.58 -16.55
C GLY A 251 -7.22 -69.22 -15.19
N SER A 252 -6.85 -70.51 -15.17
CA SER A 252 -6.50 -71.24 -13.94
C SER A 252 -5.03 -71.11 -13.53
N ASN A 253 -4.19 -70.40 -14.30
CA ASN A 253 -2.76 -70.20 -14.02
C ASN A 253 -2.51 -69.43 -12.70
N THR A 254 -1.43 -69.75 -11.99
CA THR A 254 -1.10 -69.11 -10.71
C THR A 254 -0.53 -67.69 -10.88
N SER A 255 -0.89 -66.78 -9.98
CA SER A 255 -0.28 -65.44 -9.86
C SER A 255 1.02 -65.49 -9.07
N ALA A 256 1.89 -64.51 -9.28
CA ALA A 256 3.13 -64.35 -8.52
C ALA A 256 3.39 -62.87 -8.22
N LEU A 257 3.93 -62.59 -7.02
CA LEU A 257 4.29 -61.24 -6.58
C LEU A 257 5.80 -61.04 -6.73
N SER A 258 6.22 -59.90 -7.27
CA SER A 258 7.62 -59.52 -7.36
C SER A 258 8.25 -59.27 -5.98
N SER A 259 9.58 -59.21 -5.94
CA SER A 259 10.25 -58.46 -4.86
C SER A 259 9.85 -56.98 -4.92
N GLY A 260 9.85 -56.30 -3.78
CA GLY A 260 9.66 -54.86 -3.75
C GLY A 260 10.83 -54.13 -4.40
N SER A 261 10.58 -52.95 -4.94
CA SER A 261 11.63 -52.02 -5.36
C SER A 261 12.49 -51.57 -4.17
N SER A 262 13.60 -50.89 -4.44
CA SER A 262 14.25 -50.05 -3.42
C SER A 262 13.27 -49.02 -2.86
N ILE A 263 13.46 -48.64 -1.59
CA ILE A 263 12.66 -47.58 -0.94
C ILE A 263 12.85 -46.28 -1.71
N MET A 264 11.74 -45.61 -1.99
CA MET A 264 11.68 -44.33 -2.65
C MET A 264 10.92 -43.33 -1.79
N THR A 265 11.48 -42.15 -1.57
CA THR A 265 10.74 -41.03 -0.97
C THR A 265 10.43 -40.02 -2.05
N LEU A 266 9.16 -39.66 -2.18
CA LEU A 266 8.74 -38.53 -3.00
C LEU A 266 9.18 -37.25 -2.31
N VAL A 267 10.01 -36.43 -2.94
CA VAL A 267 10.48 -35.17 -2.35
C VAL A 267 9.91 -34.02 -3.15
N ASN A 268 9.31 -33.03 -2.47
CA ASN A 268 8.99 -31.77 -3.12
C ASN A 268 10.30 -31.07 -3.51
N LYS A 269 10.59 -31.00 -4.80
CA LYS A 269 11.84 -30.45 -5.32
C LYS A 269 11.61 -28.98 -5.70
N THR A 270 11.47 -28.10 -4.70
CA THR A 270 11.21 -26.67 -4.89
C THR A 270 12.27 -25.96 -5.74
N VAL A 271 11.85 -25.01 -6.56
CA VAL A 271 12.75 -24.08 -7.26
C VAL A 271 13.53 -23.24 -6.24
N ALA A 272 14.83 -23.02 -6.46
CA ALA A 272 15.62 -22.17 -5.57
C ALA A 272 15.22 -20.69 -5.69
N ALA A 273 15.39 -19.91 -4.62
CA ALA A 273 15.14 -18.48 -4.65
C ALA A 273 16.16 -17.75 -5.55
N ILE A 274 15.66 -16.84 -6.39
CA ILE A 274 16.49 -15.93 -7.18
C ILE A 274 17.21 -14.98 -6.23
N ASN A 275 18.51 -14.77 -6.46
CA ASN A 275 19.35 -13.88 -5.68
C ASN A 275 19.91 -12.73 -6.55
N ASN A 276 20.39 -11.68 -5.86
CA ASN A 276 21.00 -10.50 -6.48
C ASN A 276 20.07 -9.75 -7.43
N VAL A 277 18.80 -9.54 -7.05
CA VAL A 277 17.89 -8.69 -7.84
C VAL A 277 18.31 -7.23 -7.69
N GLN A 278 18.82 -6.67 -8.79
CA GLN A 278 19.24 -5.28 -8.90
C GLN A 278 18.35 -4.55 -9.91
N VAL A 279 18.19 -3.25 -9.67
CA VAL A 279 17.43 -2.37 -10.55
C VAL A 279 18.22 -1.09 -10.76
N ASN A 280 18.35 -0.67 -12.01
CA ASN A 280 19.06 0.54 -12.42
C ASN A 280 18.19 1.37 -13.36
N ASP A 281 18.34 2.68 -13.25
CA ASP A 281 17.78 3.66 -14.18
C ASP A 281 18.82 3.86 -15.29
N ILE A 282 18.48 3.49 -16.53
CA ILE A 282 19.43 3.42 -17.66
C ILE A 282 19.02 4.28 -18.86
N SER A 283 17.86 4.93 -18.79
CA SER A 283 17.28 5.73 -19.88
C SER A 283 16.26 6.71 -19.32
N ASP A 284 15.72 7.58 -20.17
CA ASP A 284 14.89 8.73 -19.81
C ASP A 284 13.64 8.89 -20.64
N TYR A 285 13.09 7.78 -21.09
CA TYR A 285 11.82 7.74 -21.77
C TYR A 285 10.65 8.17 -20.88
N GLY A 286 10.84 8.26 -19.57
CA GLY A 286 9.82 8.59 -18.59
C GLY A 286 8.88 7.42 -18.32
N ASP A 287 9.26 6.22 -18.76
CA ASP A 287 8.44 5.00 -18.78
C ASP A 287 9.23 3.75 -18.42
N GLY A 288 8.65 2.56 -18.61
CA GLY A 288 9.29 1.30 -18.22
C GLY A 288 10.66 1.05 -18.86
N ARG A 289 10.99 1.65 -20.01
CA ARG A 289 12.29 1.47 -20.69
C ARG A 289 13.47 2.03 -19.90
N ASP A 290 13.18 2.84 -18.89
CA ASP A 290 14.17 3.42 -18.00
C ASP A 290 14.69 2.38 -17.01
N LEU A 291 13.88 1.35 -16.71
CA LEU A 291 14.26 0.28 -15.77
C LEU A 291 15.01 -0.85 -16.46
N SER A 292 16.27 -1.03 -16.07
CA SER A 292 17.03 -2.26 -16.27
C SER A 292 17.04 -3.08 -14.99
N VAL A 293 16.55 -4.32 -15.08
CA VAL A 293 16.48 -5.27 -13.98
C VAL A 293 17.45 -6.40 -14.24
N SER A 294 18.34 -6.69 -13.29
CA SER A 294 19.27 -7.82 -13.40
C SER A 294 19.20 -8.74 -12.19
N PHE A 295 19.47 -10.02 -12.40
CA PHE A 295 19.59 -11.02 -11.35
C PHE A 295 20.42 -12.22 -11.79
N ASN A 296 20.96 -12.94 -10.81
CA ASN A 296 21.73 -14.13 -11.09
C ASN A 296 20.82 -15.26 -11.56
N LYS A 297 21.27 -16.02 -12.55
CA LYS A 297 20.58 -17.27 -12.92
C LYS A 297 20.63 -18.25 -11.76
N LEU A 298 19.64 -19.12 -11.69
CA LEU A 298 19.71 -20.25 -10.75
C LEU A 298 20.81 -21.23 -11.19
N SER A 299 21.42 -21.89 -10.20
CA SER A 299 22.40 -22.95 -10.45
C SER A 299 21.77 -24.15 -11.15
N ASP A 300 20.51 -24.46 -10.82
CA ASP A 300 19.67 -25.44 -11.49
C ASP A 300 18.41 -24.75 -12.04
N GLU A 301 18.30 -24.70 -13.36
CA GLU A 301 17.15 -24.14 -14.09
C GLU A 301 16.33 -25.23 -14.81
N SER A 302 16.58 -26.51 -14.53
CA SER A 302 15.87 -27.64 -15.14
C SER A 302 14.36 -27.59 -14.90
N LYS A 303 13.96 -27.01 -13.76
CA LYS A 303 12.58 -26.84 -13.29
C LYS A 303 12.00 -25.46 -13.52
N VAL A 304 12.78 -24.52 -14.05
CA VAL A 304 12.28 -23.17 -14.34
C VAL A 304 11.76 -23.14 -15.77
N SER A 305 10.52 -22.77 -16.00
CA SER A 305 10.00 -22.53 -17.36
C SER A 305 10.40 -21.15 -17.87
N SER A 306 10.28 -20.15 -17.00
CA SER A 306 10.53 -18.73 -17.28
C SER A 306 10.69 -17.96 -15.98
N TYR A 307 11.00 -16.68 -16.08
CA TYR A 307 11.01 -15.74 -14.97
C TYR A 307 9.91 -14.69 -15.16
N ARG A 308 9.42 -14.12 -14.07
CA ARG A 308 8.55 -12.93 -14.08
C ARG A 308 9.20 -11.82 -13.27
N ILE A 309 9.17 -10.61 -13.80
CA ILE A 309 9.62 -9.40 -13.12
C ILE A 309 8.40 -8.57 -12.74
N PHE A 310 8.32 -8.22 -11.46
CA PHE A 310 7.24 -7.41 -10.88
C PHE A 310 7.79 -6.07 -10.43
N VAL A 311 7.20 -4.99 -10.93
CA VAL A 311 7.48 -3.63 -10.46
C VAL A 311 6.44 -3.26 -9.42
N VAL A 312 6.87 -2.88 -8.23
CA VAL A 312 5.98 -2.57 -7.10
C VAL A 312 6.31 -1.18 -6.59
N LYS A 313 5.30 -0.35 -6.31
CA LYS A 313 5.54 0.96 -5.68
C LYS A 313 6.28 0.76 -4.36
N ALA A 314 7.31 1.55 -4.12
CA ALA A 314 8.16 1.43 -2.92
C ALA A 314 7.39 1.62 -1.61
N ILE A 315 6.22 2.26 -1.64
CA ILE A 315 5.30 2.40 -0.50
C ILE A 315 4.49 1.13 -0.19
N ASN A 316 4.29 0.24 -1.16
CA ASN A 316 3.40 -0.92 -1.07
C ASN A 316 4.16 -2.26 -1.01
N TYR A 317 5.49 -2.25 -1.14
CA TYR A 317 6.29 -3.46 -1.33
C TYR A 317 6.18 -4.47 -0.18
N SER A 318 5.96 -4.01 1.06
CA SER A 318 5.85 -4.87 2.24
C SER A 318 4.62 -5.79 2.19
N ASN A 319 3.59 -5.42 1.43
CA ASN A 319 2.38 -6.22 1.23
C ASN A 319 2.52 -7.20 0.06
N PHE A 320 3.58 -7.09 -0.75
CA PHE A 320 3.79 -7.93 -1.91
C PHE A 320 4.57 -9.20 -1.53
N ASN A 321 3.92 -10.35 -1.64
CA ASN A 321 4.45 -11.67 -1.30
C ASN A 321 4.16 -12.69 -2.40
N LEU A 322 4.60 -13.95 -2.22
CA LEU A 322 4.41 -15.01 -3.21
C LEU A 322 2.93 -15.23 -3.59
N ALA A 323 2.01 -15.16 -2.62
CA ALA A 323 0.59 -15.36 -2.88
C ALA A 323 0.00 -14.23 -3.72
N THR A 324 0.39 -12.97 -3.46
CA THR A 324 -0.04 -11.84 -4.30
C THR A 324 0.62 -11.92 -5.67
N ALA A 325 1.91 -12.26 -5.76
CA ALA A 325 2.67 -12.38 -7.01
C ALA A 325 2.07 -13.42 -7.97
N ASN A 326 1.62 -14.57 -7.44
CA ASN A 326 0.97 -15.62 -8.22
C ASN A 326 -0.38 -15.18 -8.82
N ASN A 327 -1.04 -14.18 -8.23
CA ASN A 327 -2.34 -13.66 -8.68
C ASN A 327 -2.23 -12.41 -9.56
N VAL A 328 -1.02 -11.88 -9.82
CA VAL A 328 -0.84 -10.73 -10.71
C VAL A 328 -1.14 -11.14 -12.16
N THR A 329 -2.01 -10.37 -12.82
CA THR A 329 -2.37 -10.55 -14.23
C THR A 329 -1.15 -10.34 -15.15
N SER A 330 -1.10 -11.08 -16.27
CA SER A 330 0.02 -11.03 -17.23
C SER A 330 0.30 -9.66 -17.86
N ALA A 331 -0.65 -8.73 -17.83
CA ALA A 331 -0.43 -7.36 -18.28
C ALA A 331 0.40 -6.51 -17.28
N ASN A 332 0.55 -6.95 -16.04
CA ASN A 332 1.14 -6.19 -14.92
C ASN A 332 2.47 -6.81 -14.42
N TYR A 333 3.09 -7.66 -15.23
CA TYR A 333 4.45 -8.14 -15.02
C TYR A 333 5.18 -8.28 -16.35
N THR A 334 6.50 -8.35 -16.30
CA THR A 334 7.33 -8.65 -17.48
C THR A 334 7.76 -10.11 -17.47
N LEU A 335 7.40 -10.87 -18.51
CA LEU A 335 7.83 -12.26 -18.68
C LEU A 335 9.24 -12.29 -19.30
N VAL A 336 10.13 -13.09 -18.73
CA VAL A 336 11.51 -13.22 -19.19
C VAL A 336 11.86 -14.69 -19.40
N SER A 337 12.39 -15.01 -20.58
CA SER A 337 12.82 -16.37 -20.93
C SER A 337 14.19 -16.70 -20.31
N LYS A 338 14.43 -17.99 -20.08
CA LYS A 338 15.77 -18.46 -19.67
C LYS A 338 16.78 -18.24 -20.79
N THR A 339 17.97 -17.76 -20.43
CA THR A 339 19.07 -17.54 -21.39
C THR A 339 20.25 -18.48 -21.16
N GLY A 340 20.26 -19.23 -20.05
CA GLY A 340 21.43 -20.00 -19.58
C GLY A 340 22.51 -19.14 -18.93
N ASN A 341 22.34 -17.81 -18.90
CA ASN A 341 23.22 -16.82 -18.29
C ASN A 341 22.45 -16.00 -17.25
N ASN A 342 23.16 -15.16 -16.48
CA ASN A 342 22.51 -14.15 -15.64
C ASN A 342 21.59 -13.28 -16.50
N ILE A 343 20.47 -12.87 -15.92
CA ILE A 343 19.43 -12.11 -16.61
C ILE A 343 19.72 -10.62 -16.43
N THR A 344 19.61 -9.87 -17.53
CA THR A 344 19.49 -8.42 -17.56
C THR A 344 18.36 -8.09 -18.52
N GLN A 345 17.31 -7.44 -18.04
CA GLN A 345 16.09 -7.14 -18.80
C GLN A 345 15.78 -5.65 -18.70
N ILE A 346 15.70 -4.99 -19.86
CA ILE A 346 15.13 -3.65 -19.99
C ILE A 346 13.62 -3.81 -20.18
N LEU A 347 12.79 -3.10 -19.42
CA LEU A 347 11.34 -3.24 -19.55
C LEU A 347 10.82 -2.49 -20.79
N SER A 348 9.58 -2.74 -21.18
CA SER A 348 8.95 -2.08 -22.34
C SER A 348 8.36 -0.71 -21.96
N SER A 349 8.05 0.11 -22.96
CA SER A 349 7.38 1.41 -22.73
C SER A 349 6.00 1.28 -22.07
N GLY A 350 5.34 0.15 -22.28
CA GLY A 350 4.05 -0.18 -21.68
C GLY A 350 4.14 -0.92 -20.34
N ALA A 351 5.32 -1.03 -19.73
CA ALA A 351 5.46 -1.74 -18.47
C ALA A 351 4.59 -1.12 -17.37
N ARG A 352 3.93 -1.98 -16.60
CA ARG A 352 3.03 -1.60 -15.51
C ARG A 352 3.57 -2.11 -14.19
N ASP A 353 3.25 -1.38 -13.13
CA ASP A 353 3.38 -1.88 -11.78
C ASP A 353 2.30 -2.95 -11.50
N VAL A 354 2.45 -3.66 -10.38
CA VAL A 354 1.54 -4.74 -9.97
C VAL A 354 0.09 -4.27 -9.75
N ASP A 355 -0.12 -2.98 -9.49
CA ASP A 355 -1.45 -2.37 -9.34
C ASP A 355 -2.07 -2.01 -10.71
N GLY A 356 -1.33 -2.18 -11.80
CA GLY A 356 -1.74 -1.91 -13.18
C GLY A 356 -1.50 -0.48 -13.66
N ALA A 357 -0.86 0.38 -12.86
CA ALA A 357 -0.47 1.72 -13.33
C ALA A 357 0.79 1.62 -14.20
N LEU A 358 0.93 2.49 -15.20
CA LEU A 358 2.16 2.57 -15.98
C LEU A 358 3.33 2.98 -15.06
N VAL A 359 4.48 2.34 -15.29
CA VAL A 359 5.75 2.77 -14.71
C VAL A 359 6.08 4.16 -15.26
N LYS A 360 6.43 5.11 -14.38
CA LYS A 360 6.64 6.51 -14.76
C LYS A 360 7.64 7.23 -13.85
N THR A 361 8.18 8.35 -14.33
CA THR A 361 9.04 9.26 -13.56
C THR A 361 8.38 9.80 -12.29
N GLY A 362 9.21 10.10 -11.29
CA GLY A 362 8.78 10.68 -10.01
C GLY A 362 8.08 9.72 -9.05
N VAL A 363 7.90 8.45 -9.43
CA VAL A 363 7.40 7.39 -8.53
C VAL A 363 8.56 6.50 -8.12
N SER A 364 8.68 6.23 -6.82
CA SER A 364 9.67 5.29 -6.30
C SER A 364 9.13 3.86 -6.40
N TYR A 365 9.91 2.97 -6.98
CA TYR A 365 9.61 1.56 -7.19
C TYR A 365 10.65 0.65 -6.53
N ARG A 366 10.25 -0.61 -6.35
CA ARG A 366 11.12 -1.75 -6.05
C ARG A 366 10.73 -2.90 -6.96
N VAL A 367 11.65 -3.81 -7.20
CA VAL A 367 11.47 -4.92 -8.13
C VAL A 367 11.59 -6.25 -7.41
N PHE A 368 10.73 -7.19 -7.78
CA PHE A 368 10.86 -8.60 -7.46
C PHE A 368 11.02 -9.42 -8.74
N ALA A 369 11.79 -10.49 -8.68
CA ALA A 369 11.84 -11.51 -9.71
C ALA A 369 11.23 -12.81 -9.16
N MET A 370 10.57 -13.59 -10.00
CA MET A 370 10.01 -14.89 -9.62
C MET A 370 10.40 -15.95 -10.62
N ALA A 371 10.90 -17.08 -10.12
CA ALA A 371 11.17 -18.24 -10.93
C ALA A 371 9.87 -19.04 -11.06
N ILE A 372 9.47 -19.33 -12.31
CA ILE A 372 8.23 -20.05 -12.60
C ILE A 372 8.54 -21.52 -12.74
N ASP A 373 8.00 -22.33 -11.84
CA ASP A 373 8.15 -23.77 -11.89
C ASP A 373 7.48 -24.32 -13.18
N SER A 374 8.12 -25.30 -13.82
CA SER A 374 7.69 -25.88 -15.07
C SER A 374 6.48 -26.82 -14.95
N SER A 375 6.13 -27.25 -13.74
CA SER A 375 5.17 -28.32 -13.49
C SER A 375 4.00 -27.86 -12.61
N ASN A 376 4.24 -27.00 -11.62
CA ASN A 376 3.23 -26.54 -10.68
C ASN A 376 3.48 -25.10 -10.23
N ALA A 377 2.58 -24.18 -10.59
CA ALA A 377 2.69 -22.77 -10.19
C ALA A 377 2.69 -22.55 -8.65
N ALA A 378 2.20 -23.51 -7.86
CA ALA A 378 2.30 -23.46 -6.40
C ALA A 378 3.76 -23.52 -5.90
N ASN A 379 4.68 -24.03 -6.73
CA ASN A 379 6.10 -24.16 -6.43
C ASN A 379 6.93 -22.96 -6.95
N ASN A 380 6.29 -21.92 -7.48
CA ASN A 380 6.98 -20.68 -7.84
C ASN A 380 7.70 -20.08 -6.63
N VAL A 381 8.86 -19.47 -6.83
CA VAL A 381 9.61 -18.82 -5.76
C VAL A 381 9.89 -17.37 -6.10
N LEU A 382 9.44 -16.48 -5.22
CA LEU A 382 9.64 -15.05 -5.30
C LEU A 382 10.99 -14.68 -4.66
N SER A 383 11.74 -13.79 -5.30
CA SER A 383 13.02 -13.28 -4.81
C SER A 383 12.84 -12.39 -3.57
N SER A 384 13.95 -12.07 -2.92
CA SER A 384 14.03 -10.86 -2.11
C SER A 384 13.81 -9.62 -2.98
N VAL A 385 13.31 -8.54 -2.37
CA VAL A 385 13.09 -7.27 -3.05
C VAL A 385 14.40 -6.55 -3.40
N SER A 386 14.44 -5.82 -4.50
CA SER A 386 15.56 -4.92 -4.86
C SER A 386 15.65 -3.71 -3.92
N SER A 387 16.73 -2.92 -4.07
CA SER A 387 16.77 -1.53 -3.61
C SER A 387 15.62 -0.70 -4.21
N ALA A 388 15.24 0.38 -3.52
CA ALA A 388 14.29 1.34 -4.09
C ALA A 388 14.97 2.17 -5.18
N ILE A 389 14.22 2.50 -6.23
CA ILE A 389 14.65 3.34 -7.32
C ILE A 389 13.54 4.33 -7.67
N THR A 390 13.88 5.58 -7.92
CA THR A 390 12.94 6.57 -8.44
C THR A 390 13.40 6.94 -9.83
N LEU A 391 12.54 6.73 -10.81
CA LEU A 391 12.84 7.08 -12.19
C LEU A 391 13.05 8.59 -12.30
N SER A 392 14.25 8.97 -12.73
CA SER A 392 14.69 10.35 -12.91
C SER A 392 14.52 10.77 -14.37
N ASN A 393 14.07 12.00 -14.60
CA ASN A 393 13.87 12.51 -15.95
C ASN A 393 15.23 13.00 -16.46
N ILE A 394 15.87 12.27 -17.38
CA ILE A 394 17.12 12.72 -18.03
C ILE A 394 16.82 13.66 -19.23
N GLY A 395 15.56 14.08 -19.38
CA GLY A 395 15.16 15.14 -20.30
C GLY A 395 15.35 16.55 -19.73
N VAL A 396 15.49 17.53 -20.62
CA VAL A 396 15.53 18.95 -20.24
C VAL A 396 14.22 19.39 -19.60
N SER A 397 14.29 20.38 -18.71
CA SER A 397 13.12 20.97 -18.06
C SER A 397 13.06 22.48 -18.29
N ASN A 398 11.95 23.13 -17.90
CA ASN A 398 11.76 24.58 -18.03
C ASN A 398 11.99 25.11 -19.46
N LEU A 399 11.58 24.34 -20.47
CA LEU A 399 11.64 24.81 -21.86
C LEU A 399 10.71 26.01 -22.05
N SER A 400 11.27 27.15 -22.39
CA SER A 400 10.55 28.36 -22.76
C SER A 400 11.11 28.96 -24.04
N VAL A 401 10.26 29.69 -24.75
CA VAL A 401 10.60 30.40 -25.97
C VAL A 401 10.09 31.83 -25.87
N SER A 402 10.86 32.77 -26.38
CA SER A 402 10.48 34.18 -26.41
C SER A 402 10.95 34.84 -27.70
N ASP A 403 10.16 35.81 -28.16
CA ASP A 403 10.55 36.69 -29.26
C ASP A 403 11.45 37.79 -28.69
N VAL A 404 12.67 37.92 -29.21
CA VAL A 404 13.75 38.71 -28.60
C VAL A 404 14.44 39.68 -29.54
N ASN A 405 14.18 39.64 -30.84
CA ASN A 405 14.77 40.55 -31.81
C ASN A 405 13.74 40.90 -32.88
N ASN A 406 14.09 41.78 -33.83
CA ASN A 406 13.20 42.11 -34.95
C ASN A 406 13.97 42.12 -36.29
N TYR A 407 14.74 41.06 -36.53
CA TYR A 407 15.46 40.80 -37.77
C TYR A 407 14.60 40.12 -38.84
N ASN A 408 13.36 39.75 -38.50
CA ASN A 408 12.41 38.96 -39.29
C ASN A 408 12.94 37.57 -39.66
N ASP A 409 13.84 37.01 -38.84
CA ASP A 409 14.47 35.71 -39.07
C ASP A 409 14.73 34.94 -37.76
N GLY A 410 15.47 33.83 -37.83
CA GLY A 410 15.76 32.99 -36.67
C GLY A 410 16.36 33.74 -35.47
N ARG A 411 17.02 34.88 -35.67
CA ARG A 411 17.56 35.70 -34.56
C ARG A 411 16.48 36.22 -33.63
N ASP A 412 15.23 36.23 -34.06
CA ASP A 412 14.11 36.71 -33.24
C ASP A 412 13.68 35.65 -32.22
N LEU A 413 14.06 34.38 -32.42
CA LEU A 413 13.70 33.29 -31.51
C LEU A 413 14.79 33.02 -30.47
N ARG A 414 14.49 33.27 -29.19
CA ARG A 414 15.28 32.76 -28.06
C ARG A 414 14.65 31.48 -27.50
N VAL A 415 15.48 30.50 -27.24
CA VAL A 415 15.12 29.21 -26.63
C VAL A 415 15.89 29.03 -25.34
N SER A 416 15.17 28.77 -24.26
CA SER A 416 15.71 28.63 -22.92
C SER A 416 15.27 27.30 -22.31
N PHE A 417 16.19 26.56 -21.68
CA PHE A 417 15.86 25.32 -20.97
C PHE A 417 16.89 24.97 -19.90
N THR A 418 16.48 24.24 -18.88
CA THR A 418 17.34 23.62 -17.87
C THR A 418 17.83 22.26 -18.36
N HIS A 419 19.12 22.01 -18.26
CA HIS A 419 19.75 20.75 -18.65
C HIS A 419 19.24 19.59 -17.78
N ALA A 420 19.50 18.36 -18.21
CA ALA A 420 19.23 17.19 -17.39
C ALA A 420 20.05 17.24 -16.09
N THR A 421 19.50 16.68 -15.01
CA THR A 421 20.21 16.64 -13.71
C THR A 421 21.41 15.69 -13.71
N ASP A 422 21.42 14.72 -14.63
CA ASP A 422 22.54 13.82 -14.89
C ASP A 422 22.80 13.78 -16.40
N GLU A 423 23.93 14.31 -16.83
CA GLU A 423 24.31 14.35 -18.25
C GLU A 423 25.33 13.28 -18.64
N THR A 424 25.63 12.34 -17.74
CA THR A 424 26.66 11.29 -17.93
C THR A 424 26.50 10.54 -19.25
N TYR A 425 25.25 10.44 -19.74
CA TYR A 425 24.90 9.70 -20.95
C TYR A 425 24.35 10.57 -22.09
N ILE A 426 24.44 11.90 -21.98
CA ILE A 426 24.04 12.84 -23.03
C ILE A 426 25.28 13.35 -23.74
N SER A 427 25.35 13.11 -25.05
CA SER A 427 26.46 13.58 -25.90
C SER A 427 26.24 14.99 -26.45
N GLN A 428 24.99 15.41 -26.65
CA GLN A 428 24.62 16.72 -27.21
C GLN A 428 23.12 17.00 -27.03
N TYR A 429 22.74 18.27 -26.92
CA TYR A 429 21.36 18.72 -27.14
C TYR A 429 21.17 19.32 -28.53
N ARG A 430 19.97 19.23 -29.08
CA ARG A 430 19.59 19.88 -30.34
C ARG A 430 18.27 20.63 -30.18
N ILE A 431 18.24 21.87 -30.62
CA ILE A 431 17.02 22.67 -30.70
C ILE A 431 16.35 22.40 -32.05
N LEU A 432 15.11 21.91 -32.01
CA LEU A 432 14.29 21.62 -33.17
C LEU A 432 13.12 22.60 -33.23
N VAL A 433 13.08 23.43 -34.27
CA VAL A 433 11.99 24.40 -34.49
C VAL A 433 10.99 23.79 -35.47
N VAL A 434 9.73 23.69 -35.06
CA VAL A 434 8.69 22.93 -35.78
C VAL A 434 7.50 23.82 -36.12
N PRO A 435 7.16 24.04 -37.40
CA PRO A 435 6.01 24.85 -37.78
C PRO A 435 4.70 24.10 -37.49
N THR A 436 3.78 24.75 -36.77
CA THR A 436 2.53 24.11 -36.30
C THR A 436 1.56 23.81 -37.44
N SER A 437 1.69 24.46 -38.59
CA SER A 437 0.87 24.20 -39.78
C SER A 437 1.14 22.83 -40.42
N TYR A 438 2.29 22.22 -40.13
CA TYR A 438 2.71 20.95 -40.72
C TYR A 438 2.70 19.78 -39.73
N TYR A 439 2.91 20.06 -38.45
CA TYR A 439 2.93 19.05 -37.40
C TYR A 439 1.91 19.39 -36.32
N SER A 440 0.81 18.62 -36.28
CA SER A 440 -0.09 18.58 -35.12
C SER A 440 0.62 17.98 -33.90
N SER A 441 1.54 17.04 -34.14
CA SER A 441 2.47 16.45 -33.17
C SER A 441 3.77 16.06 -33.88
N PHE A 442 4.93 16.34 -33.28
CA PHE A 442 6.24 15.94 -33.80
C PHE A 442 6.85 14.88 -32.89
N SER A 443 7.36 13.79 -33.47
CA SER A 443 7.73 12.58 -32.74
C SER A 443 9.25 12.37 -32.63
N LEU A 444 9.65 11.54 -31.66
CA LEU A 444 11.03 11.11 -31.49
C LEU A 444 11.59 10.41 -32.75
N ALA A 445 10.76 9.61 -33.44
CA ALA A 445 11.18 8.93 -34.67
C ALA A 445 11.52 9.91 -35.79
N GLU A 446 10.77 11.01 -35.89
CA GLU A 446 11.06 12.09 -36.84
C GLU A 446 12.30 12.87 -36.43
N ALA A 447 12.44 13.21 -35.15
CA ALA A 447 13.62 13.89 -34.60
C ALA A 447 14.93 13.14 -34.89
N ASN A 448 14.92 11.81 -34.80
CA ASN A 448 16.07 10.95 -35.13
C ASN A 448 16.53 11.05 -36.59
N ASN A 449 15.64 11.46 -37.50
CA ASN A 449 15.91 11.53 -38.94
C ASN A 449 16.22 12.96 -39.43
N ILE A 450 16.28 13.95 -38.54
CA ILE A 450 16.59 15.34 -38.92
C ILE A 450 18.09 15.50 -39.19
N THR A 451 18.41 16.09 -40.34
CA THR A 451 19.79 16.37 -40.74
C THR A 451 20.35 17.58 -39.99
N SER A 452 21.68 17.65 -39.85
CA SER A 452 22.37 18.71 -39.10
C SER A 452 22.18 20.13 -39.63
N ALA A 453 21.69 20.29 -40.86
CA ALA A 453 21.34 21.59 -41.41
C ALA A 453 20.04 22.17 -40.85
N TYR A 454 19.18 21.36 -40.21
CA TYR A 454 17.81 21.70 -39.83
C TYR A 454 17.58 21.64 -38.31
N TYR A 455 18.66 21.76 -37.54
CA TYR A 455 18.62 21.94 -36.09
C TYR A 455 19.77 22.81 -35.61
N THR A 456 19.65 23.36 -34.40
CA THR A 456 20.76 24.05 -33.73
C THR A 456 21.36 23.14 -32.66
N ALA A 457 22.63 22.77 -32.82
CA ALA A 457 23.37 21.99 -31.83
C ALA A 457 23.72 22.85 -30.61
N VAL A 458 23.60 22.26 -29.41
CA VAL A 458 23.87 22.89 -28.12
C VAL A 458 24.74 21.93 -27.30
N SER A 459 25.80 22.44 -26.66
CA SER A 459 26.67 21.64 -25.80
C SER A 459 25.99 21.28 -24.48
N THR A 460 26.44 20.18 -23.87
CA THR A 460 26.05 19.72 -22.52
C THR A 460 26.86 20.39 -21.42
N THR A 461 27.32 21.62 -21.64
CA THR A 461 28.12 22.36 -20.66
C THR A 461 27.25 23.37 -19.95
N GLY A 462 27.07 23.22 -18.64
CA GLY A 462 26.32 24.15 -17.79
C GLY A 462 25.10 23.49 -17.17
N THR A 463 24.22 24.29 -16.55
CA THR A 463 22.96 23.81 -15.96
C THR A 463 21.73 24.30 -16.73
N THR A 464 21.89 25.34 -17.55
CA THR A 464 20.82 25.95 -18.34
C THR A 464 21.37 26.46 -19.66
N THR A 465 20.57 26.34 -20.73
CA THR A 465 20.81 27.00 -22.02
C THR A 465 19.91 28.22 -22.15
N ASN A 466 20.47 29.31 -22.67
CA ASN A 466 19.74 30.47 -23.18
C ASN A 466 20.29 30.80 -24.58
N GLN A 467 19.69 30.23 -25.63
CA GLN A 467 20.20 30.31 -27.00
C GLN A 467 19.31 31.21 -27.84
N VAL A 468 19.87 32.29 -28.39
CA VAL A 468 19.27 33.03 -29.51
C VAL A 468 19.70 32.34 -30.80
N LEU A 469 18.76 32.01 -31.69
CA LEU A 469 19.11 31.31 -32.93
C LEU A 469 19.78 32.26 -33.92
N THR A 470 20.29 31.73 -35.04
CA THR A 470 21.01 32.51 -36.04
C THR A 470 20.11 32.86 -37.22
N SER A 471 20.53 33.84 -38.04
CA SER A 471 19.80 34.23 -39.26
C SER A 471 19.65 33.09 -40.28
N SER A 472 20.58 32.13 -40.24
CA SER A 472 20.58 30.95 -41.12
C SER A 472 19.83 29.76 -40.53
N THR A 473 19.28 29.87 -39.32
CA THR A 473 18.59 28.76 -38.67
C THR A 473 17.33 28.39 -39.43
N ARG A 474 17.14 27.09 -39.64
CA ARG A 474 16.01 26.52 -40.36
C ARG A 474 15.15 25.72 -39.41
N ASP A 475 13.86 25.65 -39.74
CA ASP A 475 12.96 24.70 -39.12
C ASP A 475 13.29 23.26 -39.55
N VAL A 476 12.66 22.27 -38.92
CA VAL A 476 12.86 20.83 -39.22
C VAL A 476 12.48 20.43 -40.66
N ARG A 477 11.82 21.32 -41.41
CA ARG A 477 11.46 21.14 -42.83
C ARG A 477 12.48 21.79 -43.77
N GLY A 478 13.47 22.48 -43.23
CA GLY A 478 14.51 23.16 -43.97
C GLY A 478 14.13 24.56 -44.45
N ALA A 479 12.99 25.13 -44.05
CA ALA A 479 12.67 26.52 -44.34
C ALA A 479 13.33 27.46 -43.32
N LEU A 480 13.71 28.66 -43.74
CA LEU A 480 14.18 29.68 -42.79
C LEU A 480 13.05 30.06 -41.83
N ILE A 481 13.40 30.26 -40.57
CA ILE A 481 12.50 30.80 -39.55
C ILE A 481 12.14 32.25 -39.95
N LYS A 482 10.87 32.63 -39.83
CA LYS A 482 10.35 33.94 -40.25
C LYS A 482 9.13 34.38 -39.45
N ASN A 483 8.83 35.67 -39.53
CA ASN A 483 7.69 36.28 -38.85
C ASN A 483 6.33 35.80 -39.39
N GLY A 484 5.32 35.83 -38.51
CA GLY A 484 3.94 35.44 -38.82
C GLY A 484 3.70 33.94 -38.99
N VAL A 485 4.71 33.10 -38.76
CA VAL A 485 4.56 31.63 -38.71
C VAL A 485 4.52 31.18 -37.26
N ASN A 486 3.56 30.30 -36.96
CA ASN A 486 3.44 29.68 -35.65
C ASN A 486 4.41 28.50 -35.55
N TYR A 487 5.28 28.53 -34.54
CA TYR A 487 6.24 27.48 -34.24
C TYR A 487 6.02 26.88 -32.86
N LYS A 488 6.44 25.63 -32.71
CA LYS A 488 6.75 24.99 -31.43
C LYS A 488 8.20 24.56 -31.45
N VAL A 489 8.87 24.64 -30.31
CA VAL A 489 10.26 24.20 -30.15
C VAL A 489 10.30 22.92 -29.33
N TYR A 490 11.18 22.00 -29.72
CA TYR A 490 11.51 20.80 -28.97
C TYR A 490 13.01 20.77 -28.73
N ILE A 491 13.42 20.20 -27.61
CA ILE A 491 14.82 19.90 -27.32
C ILE A 491 15.03 18.39 -27.47
N PHE A 492 16.03 18.03 -28.25
CA PHE A 492 16.36 16.65 -28.57
C PHE A 492 17.71 16.29 -27.97
N SER A 493 17.69 15.49 -26.91
CA SER A 493 18.85 14.97 -26.19
C SER A 493 19.41 13.73 -26.90
N ILE A 494 20.69 13.77 -27.26
CA ILE A 494 21.36 12.68 -27.97
C ILE A 494 22.11 11.80 -26.98
N GLY A 495 21.73 10.53 -26.89
CA GLY A 495 22.39 9.54 -26.03
C GLY A 495 23.81 9.19 -26.49
N SER A 496 24.70 8.85 -25.55
CA SER A 496 26.04 8.34 -25.83
C SER A 496 26.02 6.83 -26.11
N SER A 497 26.51 6.42 -27.30
CA SER A 497 26.92 5.07 -27.76
C SER A 497 25.96 3.87 -27.61
N ASN A 498 25.11 3.81 -26.57
CA ASN A 498 24.16 2.74 -26.25
C ASN A 498 22.90 3.25 -25.53
N THR A 499 22.81 4.54 -25.18
CA THR A 499 21.60 5.14 -24.60
C THR A 499 20.72 5.73 -25.70
N GLY A 500 19.40 5.58 -25.55
CA GLY A 500 18.44 6.11 -26.52
C GLY A 500 18.44 7.64 -26.58
N ASN A 501 17.94 8.21 -27.67
CA ASN A 501 17.71 9.66 -27.76
C ASN A 501 16.35 10.01 -27.17
N VAL A 502 16.21 11.21 -26.62
CA VAL A 502 14.98 11.70 -25.99
C VAL A 502 14.57 13.05 -26.54
N LEU A 503 13.26 13.20 -26.77
CA LEU A 503 12.64 14.42 -27.27
C LEU A 503 11.78 15.02 -26.16
N SER A 504 12.00 16.30 -25.84
CA SER A 504 11.24 17.02 -24.83
C SER A 504 9.76 17.12 -25.20
N SER A 505 8.93 17.50 -24.22
CA SER A 505 7.62 18.09 -24.56
C SER A 505 7.82 19.40 -25.35
N PRO A 506 6.88 19.77 -26.24
CA PRO A 506 6.99 21.02 -26.97
C PRO A 506 6.87 22.25 -26.05
N SER A 507 7.48 23.34 -26.48
CA SER A 507 7.17 24.68 -25.96
C SER A 507 5.69 25.05 -26.20
N SER A 508 5.25 26.14 -25.56
CA SER A 508 4.07 26.88 -26.04
C SER A 508 4.25 27.30 -27.49
N VAL A 509 3.14 27.52 -28.20
CA VAL A 509 3.19 28.08 -29.55
C VAL A 509 3.78 29.49 -29.46
N ILE A 510 4.73 29.79 -30.35
CA ILE A 510 5.29 31.12 -30.52
C ILE A 510 5.10 31.59 -31.96
N THR A 511 4.71 32.86 -32.10
CA THR A 511 4.62 33.55 -33.38
C THR A 511 5.60 34.70 -33.30
N LEU A 512 6.59 34.72 -34.20
CA LEU A 512 7.55 35.82 -34.27
C LEU A 512 6.86 37.02 -34.91
N LEU A 513 6.94 38.18 -34.27
CA LEU A 513 6.27 39.41 -34.67
C LEU A 513 7.28 40.45 -35.11
N ASN A 514 6.87 41.32 -36.02
CA ASN A 514 7.63 42.51 -36.37
C ASN A 514 7.10 43.69 -35.55
N ASP A 515 7.38 43.67 -34.24
CA ASP A 515 6.97 44.75 -33.35
C ASP A 515 7.95 45.92 -33.51
N SER A 516 7.44 47.09 -33.90
CA SER A 516 8.27 48.29 -34.16
C SER A 516 8.55 49.14 -32.92
N SER A 517 7.97 48.80 -31.76
CA SER A 517 8.14 49.52 -30.50
C SER A 517 7.81 48.68 -29.27
N VAL A 518 8.27 49.11 -28.09
CA VAL A 518 7.86 48.53 -26.79
C VAL A 518 6.38 48.76 -26.49
N SER A 519 5.81 47.93 -25.61
CA SER A 519 4.40 48.04 -25.18
C SER A 519 4.14 49.28 -24.30
N ILE A 520 2.98 49.91 -24.48
CA ILE A 520 2.51 51.08 -23.71
C ILE A 520 1.94 50.66 -22.34
N VAL A 521 2.09 51.50 -21.30
CA VAL A 521 1.43 51.29 -20.00
C VAL A 521 -0.09 51.43 -20.10
N SER A 522 -0.82 50.81 -19.15
CA SER A 522 -2.28 50.90 -19.07
C SER A 522 -2.76 51.36 -17.68
N ASN A 523 -4.05 51.67 -17.54
CA ASN A 523 -4.68 52.07 -16.27
C ASN A 523 -4.01 53.27 -15.56
N LEU A 524 -3.56 54.28 -16.32
CA LEU A 524 -2.99 55.50 -15.75
C LEU A 524 -4.06 56.29 -14.98
N ASN A 525 -3.85 56.44 -13.67
CA ASN A 525 -4.69 57.20 -12.77
C ASN A 525 -3.84 58.15 -11.92
N VAL A 526 -4.39 59.33 -11.62
CA VAL A 526 -3.72 60.38 -10.85
C VAL A 526 -4.70 60.95 -9.83
N SER A 527 -4.25 61.10 -8.58
CA SER A 527 -5.07 61.62 -7.49
C SER A 527 -4.28 62.57 -6.59
N ASP A 528 -4.99 63.51 -5.98
CA ASP A 528 -4.49 64.41 -4.95
C ASP A 528 -4.59 63.70 -3.59
N VAL A 529 -3.49 63.51 -2.86
CA VAL A 529 -3.44 62.63 -1.68
C VAL A 529 -2.86 63.26 -0.42
N ASN A 530 -2.22 64.43 -0.52
CA ASN A 530 -1.63 65.16 0.61
C ASN A 530 -1.83 66.67 0.38
N ASP A 531 -1.51 67.49 1.40
CA ASP A 531 -1.69 68.95 1.35
C ASP A 531 -0.38 69.72 1.63
N TYR A 532 0.74 69.27 1.05
CA TYR A 532 2.04 69.92 1.18
C TYR A 532 2.20 71.14 0.26
N GLY A 533 1.30 71.34 -0.69
CA GLY A 533 1.35 72.38 -1.71
C GLY A 533 2.36 72.12 -2.82
N ASP A 534 2.88 70.91 -2.94
CA ASP A 534 3.97 70.54 -3.83
C ASP A 534 3.80 69.14 -4.47
N GLY A 535 4.84 68.62 -5.11
CA GLY A 535 4.78 67.31 -5.79
C GLY A 535 4.33 66.15 -4.91
N ARG A 536 4.46 66.23 -3.57
CA ARG A 536 3.99 65.20 -2.63
C ARG A 536 2.48 65.05 -2.61
N ASP A 537 1.75 65.96 -3.23
CA ASP A 537 0.29 65.91 -3.28
C ASP A 537 -0.17 65.02 -4.44
N LEU A 538 0.68 64.80 -5.45
CA LEU A 538 0.38 63.92 -6.58
C LEU A 538 0.72 62.46 -6.29
N ARG A 539 -0.29 61.59 -6.31
CA ARG A 539 -0.12 60.14 -6.49
C ARG A 539 -0.41 59.75 -7.93
N VAL A 540 0.52 59.04 -8.55
CA VAL A 540 0.41 58.50 -9.91
C VAL A 540 0.44 56.99 -9.84
N SER A 541 -0.52 56.33 -10.49
CA SER A 541 -0.56 54.87 -10.60
C SER A 541 -0.85 54.39 -12.01
N PHE A 542 -0.24 53.27 -12.42
CA PHE A 542 -0.45 52.63 -13.72
C PHE A 542 -0.04 51.16 -13.69
N THR A 543 -0.59 50.36 -14.60
CA THR A 543 -0.19 48.98 -14.86
C THR A 543 0.97 48.96 -15.85
N HIS A 544 2.00 48.17 -15.54
CA HIS A 544 3.19 48.02 -16.38
C HIS A 544 2.85 47.30 -17.70
N ALA A 545 3.76 47.37 -18.67
CA ALA A 545 3.63 46.57 -19.89
C ALA A 545 3.62 45.07 -19.55
N THR A 546 2.92 44.27 -20.36
CA THR A 546 2.86 42.81 -20.17
C THR A 546 4.20 42.12 -20.45
N ASP A 547 5.05 42.74 -21.26
CA ASP A 547 6.43 42.34 -21.52
C ASP A 547 7.36 43.53 -21.30
N GLU A 548 8.22 43.44 -20.29
CA GLU A 548 9.20 44.46 -19.93
C GLU A 548 10.63 44.09 -20.33
N THR A 549 10.82 42.99 -21.08
CA THR A 549 12.14 42.46 -21.48
C THR A 549 13.02 43.52 -22.13
N TYR A 550 12.41 44.43 -22.88
CA TYR A 550 13.09 45.52 -23.59
C TYR A 550 12.71 46.91 -23.09
N ILE A 551 12.21 47.04 -21.86
CA ILE A 551 11.92 48.34 -21.26
C ILE A 551 13.02 48.64 -20.23
N SER A 552 13.71 49.77 -20.38
CA SER A 552 14.75 50.17 -19.41
C SER A 552 14.18 50.84 -18.16
N GLN A 553 13.12 51.63 -18.33
CA GLN A 553 12.42 52.35 -17.26
C GLN A 553 11.12 52.97 -17.80
N TYR A 554 10.28 53.43 -16.89
CA TYR A 554 9.21 54.38 -17.17
C TYR A 554 9.58 55.78 -16.66
N ARG A 555 9.03 56.82 -17.28
CA ARG A 555 9.18 58.21 -16.83
C ARG A 555 7.82 58.85 -16.65
N ILE A 556 7.51 59.25 -15.42
CA ILE A 556 6.32 60.04 -15.09
C ILE A 556 6.60 61.50 -15.41
N MET A 557 5.79 62.08 -16.30
CA MET A 557 5.91 63.46 -16.77
C MET A 557 4.68 64.25 -16.38
N VAL A 558 4.86 65.29 -15.57
CA VAL A 558 3.79 66.19 -15.15
C VAL A 558 3.77 67.41 -16.08
N VAL A 559 2.64 67.65 -16.74
CA VAL A 559 2.53 68.62 -17.84
C VAL A 559 1.48 69.68 -17.48
N PRO A 560 1.84 70.98 -17.41
CA PRO A 560 0.89 72.03 -17.06
C PRO A 560 -0.08 72.30 -18.21
N THR A 561 -1.38 72.24 -17.93
CA THR A 561 -2.42 72.38 -18.97
C THR A 561 -2.54 73.79 -19.54
N SER A 562 -1.97 74.78 -18.85
CA SER A 562 -1.91 76.16 -19.32
C SER A 562 -0.92 76.38 -20.45
N TYR A 563 0.08 75.50 -20.60
CA TYR A 563 1.11 75.61 -21.64
C TYR A 563 0.91 74.59 -22.76
N TYR A 564 0.50 73.36 -22.42
CA TYR A 564 0.24 72.31 -23.40
C TYR A 564 -1.25 71.98 -23.47
N SER A 565 -1.86 72.22 -24.63
CA SER A 565 -3.19 71.67 -24.95
C SER A 565 -3.13 70.16 -25.23
N SER A 566 -1.97 69.68 -25.70
CA SER A 566 -1.60 68.27 -25.86
C SER A 566 -0.08 68.11 -25.75
N PHE A 567 0.41 66.97 -25.25
CA PHE A 567 1.84 66.66 -25.14
C PHE A 567 2.19 65.42 -25.96
N SER A 568 3.15 65.55 -26.87
CA SER A 568 3.52 64.54 -27.87
C SER A 568 4.73 63.70 -27.45
N LEU A 569 4.90 62.55 -28.11
CA LEU A 569 6.07 61.67 -27.92
C LEU A 569 7.39 62.39 -28.22
N ALA A 570 7.43 63.26 -29.23
CA ALA A 570 8.62 64.03 -29.57
C ALA A 570 8.99 65.03 -28.46
N GLU A 571 8.00 65.68 -27.84
CA GLU A 571 8.24 66.56 -26.70
C GLU A 571 8.68 65.77 -25.46
N ALA A 572 8.03 64.64 -25.19
CA ALA A 572 8.39 63.73 -24.09
C ALA A 572 9.84 63.24 -24.18
N ASN A 573 10.31 62.87 -25.37
CA ASN A 573 11.69 62.41 -25.58
C ASN A 573 12.75 63.50 -25.31
N ASN A 574 12.38 64.78 -25.40
CA ASN A 574 13.28 65.92 -25.18
C ASN A 574 13.24 66.48 -23.75
N VAL A 575 12.44 65.93 -22.85
CA VAL A 575 12.36 66.40 -21.45
C VAL A 575 13.66 66.07 -20.71
N SER A 576 14.24 67.09 -20.05
CA SER A 576 15.42 66.94 -19.20
C SER A 576 15.20 65.91 -18.08
N SER A 577 16.25 65.18 -17.69
CA SER A 577 16.20 64.20 -16.59
C SER A 577 15.87 64.81 -15.23
N SER A 578 16.04 66.11 -15.05
CA SER A 578 15.61 66.84 -13.84
C SER A 578 14.10 67.13 -13.77
N ASN A 579 13.37 66.90 -14.87
CA ASN A 579 11.98 67.36 -15.08
C ASN A 579 10.98 66.20 -15.25
N TYR A 580 11.38 64.98 -14.87
CA TYR A 580 10.49 63.82 -14.78
C TYR A 580 10.88 62.95 -13.59
N THR A 581 9.99 62.03 -13.21
CA THR A 581 10.28 61.01 -12.20
C THR A 581 10.50 59.66 -12.86
N SER A 582 11.70 59.08 -12.70
CA SER A 582 12.00 57.72 -13.18
C SER A 582 11.37 56.65 -12.29
N VAL A 583 10.90 55.58 -12.92
CA VAL A 583 10.29 54.41 -12.29
C VAL A 583 10.90 53.15 -12.90
N SER A 584 11.33 52.19 -12.06
CA SER A 584 11.88 50.91 -12.51
C SER A 584 10.80 49.96 -13.05
N THR A 585 11.21 48.99 -13.86
CA THR A 585 10.39 47.88 -14.39
C THR A 585 10.22 46.73 -13.38
N SER A 586 10.16 47.06 -12.08
CA SER A 586 10.04 46.06 -11.03
C SER A 586 8.59 45.99 -10.55
N GLY A 587 7.92 44.86 -10.78
CA GLY A 587 6.53 44.62 -10.37
C GLY A 587 5.57 44.62 -11.56
N SER A 588 4.26 44.49 -11.29
CA SER A 588 3.22 44.49 -12.34
C SER A 588 2.53 45.85 -12.50
N SER A 589 2.77 46.78 -11.58
CA SER A 589 2.12 48.10 -11.53
C SER A 589 2.89 49.04 -10.61
N THR A 590 2.77 50.34 -10.85
CA THR A 590 3.28 51.40 -9.97
C THR A 590 2.13 52.13 -9.29
N SER A 591 2.31 52.51 -8.03
CA SER A 591 1.54 53.54 -7.34
C SER A 591 2.51 54.36 -6.49
N GLN A 592 2.79 55.59 -6.92
CA GLN A 592 3.86 56.41 -6.35
C GLN A 592 3.35 57.81 -6.02
N VAL A 593 3.62 58.26 -4.80
CA VAL A 593 3.53 59.68 -4.42
C VAL A 593 4.82 60.36 -4.84
N LEU A 594 4.74 61.49 -5.56
CA LEU A 594 5.94 62.17 -6.05
C LEU A 594 6.66 62.90 -4.91
N ASN A 595 7.88 63.38 -5.16
CA ASN A 595 8.69 64.04 -4.13
C ASN A 595 8.44 65.57 -4.11
N SER A 596 8.85 66.24 -3.04
CA SER A 596 8.68 67.70 -2.88
C SER A 596 9.40 68.52 -3.94
N SER A 597 10.52 67.99 -4.45
CA SER A 597 11.34 68.62 -5.49
C SER A 597 10.86 68.32 -6.92
N THR A 598 9.73 67.64 -7.09
CA THR A 598 9.24 67.23 -8.41
C THR A 598 8.95 68.46 -9.24
N ARG A 599 9.37 68.42 -10.51
CA ARG A 599 9.16 69.48 -11.47
C ARG A 599 8.23 69.02 -12.57
N ASP A 600 7.50 69.97 -13.16
CA ASP A 600 6.84 69.75 -14.42
C ASP A 600 7.83 69.68 -15.59
N VAL A 601 7.36 69.33 -16.77
CA VAL A 601 8.20 69.20 -17.98
C VAL A 601 8.92 70.50 -18.37
N LEU A 602 8.43 71.66 -17.95
CA LEU A 602 9.06 72.98 -18.17
C LEU A 602 10.12 73.32 -17.10
N GLY A 603 10.25 72.49 -16.05
CA GLY A 603 11.21 72.64 -14.97
C GLY A 603 10.71 73.46 -13.79
N ALA A 604 9.44 73.88 -13.77
CA ALA A 604 8.86 74.54 -12.60
C ALA A 604 8.47 73.52 -11.53
N LEU A 605 8.60 73.87 -10.25
CA LEU A 605 8.10 73.02 -9.17
C LEU A 605 6.58 72.87 -9.27
N ILE A 606 6.10 71.67 -8.99
CA ILE A 606 4.66 71.40 -8.86
C ILE A 606 4.10 72.22 -7.70
N LYS A 607 2.93 72.85 -7.89
CA LYS A 607 2.32 73.75 -6.90
C LYS A 607 0.80 73.75 -6.94
N ASN A 608 0.19 74.15 -5.82
CA ASN A 608 -1.26 74.28 -5.70
C ASN A 608 -1.87 75.34 -6.63
N GLY A 609 -3.13 75.10 -7.01
CA GLY A 609 -3.90 75.94 -7.92
C GLY A 609 -3.46 75.89 -9.39
N THR A 610 -2.46 75.08 -9.74
CA THR A 610 -2.07 74.84 -11.14
C THR A 610 -2.65 73.51 -11.61
N SER A 611 -3.28 73.52 -12.78
CA SER A 611 -3.83 72.33 -13.41
C SER A 611 -2.79 71.60 -14.25
N TYR A 612 -2.69 70.29 -14.07
CA TYR A 612 -1.73 69.41 -14.75
C TYR A 612 -2.43 68.22 -15.41
N ARG A 613 -1.77 67.62 -16.39
CA ARG A 613 -1.98 66.25 -16.85
C ARG A 613 -0.71 65.47 -16.66
N VAL A 614 -0.82 64.17 -16.39
CA VAL A 614 0.33 63.28 -16.28
C VAL A 614 0.37 62.36 -17.49
N TYR A 615 1.58 62.13 -17.97
CA TYR A 615 1.91 61.15 -18.99
C TYR A 615 2.98 60.19 -18.46
N VAL A 616 2.99 58.97 -18.98
CA VAL A 616 4.04 57.99 -18.70
C VAL A 616 4.72 57.63 -20.01
N LEU A 617 6.02 57.92 -20.11
CA LEU A 617 6.85 57.54 -21.24
C LEU A 617 7.52 56.20 -20.94
N THR A 618 7.30 55.21 -21.80
CA THR A 618 7.95 53.89 -21.75
C THR A 618 9.24 53.95 -22.55
N ILE A 619 10.37 53.68 -21.90
CA ILE A 619 11.69 53.79 -22.52
C ILE A 619 12.15 52.43 -23.04
N GLY A 620 12.23 52.31 -24.36
CA GLY A 620 12.75 51.12 -25.01
C GLY A 620 14.24 50.92 -24.75
N SER A 621 14.69 49.68 -24.89
CA SER A 621 16.07 49.25 -24.70
C SER A 621 16.38 48.06 -25.58
N GLY A 622 17.65 47.66 -25.66
CA GLY A 622 18.07 46.59 -26.56
C GLY A 622 17.70 46.92 -28.01
N ILE A 623 16.89 46.07 -28.64
CA ILE A 623 16.43 46.24 -30.03
C ILE A 623 15.46 47.40 -30.23
N TYR A 624 14.88 47.95 -29.16
CA TYR A 624 13.93 49.07 -29.19
C TYR A 624 14.51 50.35 -28.59
N TRP A 625 15.84 50.49 -28.55
CA TRP A 625 16.53 51.60 -27.87
C TRP A 625 16.13 53.00 -28.37
N ASP A 626 15.57 53.12 -29.58
CA ASP A 626 15.06 54.36 -30.18
C ASP A 626 13.52 54.40 -30.32
N SER A 627 12.81 53.35 -29.90
CA SER A 627 11.36 53.20 -30.06
C SER A 627 10.58 53.37 -28.75
N ASN A 628 10.61 54.57 -28.17
CA ASN A 628 9.82 54.90 -26.97
C ASN A 628 8.32 55.07 -27.28
N VAL A 629 7.46 54.80 -26.29
CA VAL A 629 6.00 54.97 -26.44
C VAL A 629 5.42 55.78 -25.28
N LEU A 630 4.62 56.80 -25.59
CA LEU A 630 4.00 57.70 -24.62
C LEU A 630 2.55 57.31 -24.35
N SER A 631 2.16 57.23 -23.08
CA SER A 631 0.77 56.95 -22.67
C SER A 631 -0.21 58.00 -23.20
N SER A 632 -1.51 57.67 -23.19
CA SER A 632 -2.54 58.71 -23.20
C SER A 632 -2.44 59.58 -21.94
N ALA A 633 -2.94 60.82 -22.02
CA ALA A 633 -2.93 61.75 -20.90
C ALA A 633 -3.88 61.28 -19.78
N SER A 634 -3.50 61.48 -18.53
CA SER A 634 -4.44 61.40 -17.42
C SER A 634 -5.57 62.43 -17.55
N SER A 635 -6.64 62.26 -16.78
CA SER A 635 -7.56 63.34 -16.47
C SER A 635 -6.81 64.56 -15.91
N VAL A 636 -7.36 65.76 -16.12
CA VAL A 636 -6.79 66.99 -15.54
C VAL A 636 -6.88 66.89 -14.03
N ILE A 637 -5.79 67.24 -13.35
CA ILE A 637 -5.72 67.33 -11.89
C ILE A 637 -5.26 68.72 -11.49
N THR A 638 -5.91 69.30 -10.48
CA THR A 638 -5.49 70.58 -9.87
C THR A 638 -5.27 70.30 -8.40
N LEU A 639 -4.07 70.59 -7.91
CA LEU A 639 -3.75 70.39 -6.51
C LEU A 639 -4.43 71.46 -5.66
N LEU A 640 -5.14 71.02 -4.63
CA LEU A 640 -5.87 71.87 -3.70
C LEU A 640 -5.24 71.77 -2.30
N ASN A 641 -5.36 72.83 -1.49
CA ASN A 641 -5.09 72.71 -0.05
C ASN A 641 -6.38 72.24 0.61
N ASP A 642 -6.54 70.95 0.89
CA ASP A 642 -7.69 70.41 1.61
C ASP A 642 -7.41 70.31 3.12
N SER A 643 -7.14 71.46 3.75
CA SER A 643 -6.88 71.56 5.18
C SER A 643 -8.12 71.20 6.02
N SER A 644 -8.36 69.90 6.25
CA SER A 644 -9.42 69.39 7.12
C SER A 644 -8.87 68.38 8.14
N VAL A 645 -9.14 68.62 9.44
CA VAL A 645 -8.85 67.64 10.49
C VAL A 645 -9.82 66.46 10.33
N LYS A 646 -9.29 65.23 10.28
CA LYS A 646 -10.09 64.00 10.11
C LYS A 646 -10.35 63.30 11.45
N ALA A 647 -11.50 62.64 11.55
CA ALA A 647 -11.86 61.84 12.72
C ALA A 647 -11.05 60.53 12.76
N VAL A 648 -10.85 59.97 13.96
CA VAL A 648 -10.24 58.63 14.14
C VAL A 648 -11.13 57.52 13.57
N THR A 649 -10.52 56.38 13.27
CA THR A 649 -11.22 55.20 12.75
C THR A 649 -11.03 54.00 13.69
N ASN A 650 -11.79 52.91 13.49
CA ASN A 650 -11.68 51.67 14.28
C ASN A 650 -11.85 51.85 15.80
N LEU A 651 -12.73 52.76 16.22
CA LEU A 651 -13.01 52.99 17.65
C LEU A 651 -13.67 51.76 18.28
N SER A 652 -13.07 51.25 19.35
CA SER A 652 -13.55 50.11 20.13
C SER A 652 -13.34 50.34 21.62
N VAL A 653 -14.22 49.75 22.43
CA VAL A 653 -14.18 49.85 23.89
C VAL A 653 -14.34 48.47 24.51
N SER A 654 -13.63 48.22 25.60
CA SER A 654 -13.68 46.95 26.33
C SER A 654 -13.50 47.15 27.82
N ASP A 655 -14.16 46.30 28.60
CA ASP A 655 -14.02 46.23 30.06
C ASP A 655 -12.82 45.31 30.40
N VAL A 656 -11.71 45.88 30.90
CA VAL A 656 -10.43 45.15 31.08
C VAL A 656 -10.01 44.94 32.53
N ASN A 657 -10.49 45.76 33.47
CA ASN A 657 -10.19 45.66 34.91
C ASN A 657 -11.51 45.63 35.71
N ASP A 658 -11.45 45.44 37.03
CA ASP A 658 -12.64 45.33 37.90
C ASP A 658 -12.52 46.25 39.14
N TYR A 659 -11.99 47.46 38.99
CA TYR A 659 -11.86 48.48 40.04
C TYR A 659 -13.19 49.19 40.36
N GLY A 660 -14.23 49.00 39.55
CA GLY A 660 -15.50 49.70 39.62
C GLY A 660 -15.42 51.16 39.16
N ASP A 661 -14.35 51.55 38.48
CA ASP A 661 -14.07 52.93 38.08
C ASP A 661 -13.51 53.04 36.65
N GLY A 662 -13.03 54.24 36.27
CA GLY A 662 -12.48 54.50 34.94
C GLY A 662 -11.39 53.51 34.49
N ARG A 663 -10.65 52.89 35.41
CA ARG A 663 -9.61 51.90 35.10
C ARG A 663 -10.17 50.64 34.44
N ASP A 664 -11.47 50.43 34.48
CA ASP A 664 -12.09 49.27 33.84
C ASP A 664 -12.30 49.50 32.36
N LEU A 665 -12.34 50.76 31.92
CA LEU A 665 -12.61 51.12 30.54
C LEU A 665 -11.31 51.25 29.73
N LYS A 666 -11.11 50.34 28.77
CA LYS A 666 -10.09 50.46 27.73
C LYS A 666 -10.70 50.94 26.42
N VAL A 667 -10.07 51.93 25.81
CA VAL A 667 -10.47 52.55 24.54
C VAL A 667 -9.35 52.38 23.52
N SER A 668 -9.68 51.84 22.35
CA SER A 668 -8.71 51.66 21.25
C SER A 668 -9.22 52.24 19.93
N PHE A 669 -8.34 52.88 19.16
CA PHE A 669 -8.67 53.47 17.86
C PHE A 669 -7.43 53.63 16.97
N SER A 670 -7.63 53.68 15.65
CA SER A 670 -6.62 54.07 14.66
C SER A 670 -6.60 55.59 14.51
N HIS A 671 -5.40 56.17 14.51
CA HIS A 671 -5.21 57.61 14.31
C HIS A 671 -5.70 58.05 12.92
N ALA A 672 -5.90 59.34 12.72
CA ALA A 672 -6.19 59.87 11.39
C ALA A 672 -5.01 59.55 10.44
N THR A 673 -5.30 59.29 9.17
CA THR A 673 -4.26 59.01 8.17
C THR A 673 -3.33 60.19 7.92
N ASP A 674 -3.79 61.40 8.27
CA ASP A 674 -3.01 62.62 8.27
C ASP A 674 -3.24 63.35 9.60
N GLU A 675 -2.17 63.50 10.38
CA GLU A 675 -2.18 64.19 11.68
C GLU A 675 -1.49 65.56 11.62
N THR A 676 -1.14 66.05 10.43
CA THR A 676 -0.41 67.32 10.22
C THR A 676 -1.07 68.49 10.96
N TYR A 677 -2.40 68.50 11.01
CA TYR A 677 -3.18 69.53 11.67
C TYR A 677 -3.80 69.07 12.99
N ILE A 678 -3.42 67.92 13.56
CA ILE A 678 -3.96 67.40 14.82
C ILE A 678 -2.95 67.65 15.95
N ASN A 679 -3.40 68.33 17.01
CA ASN A 679 -2.62 68.57 18.21
C ASN A 679 -2.68 67.39 19.19
N GLN A 680 -3.88 66.86 19.40
CA GLN A 680 -4.17 65.78 20.36
C GLN A 680 -5.51 65.13 20.03
N TYR A 681 -5.71 63.93 20.57
CA TYR A 681 -7.01 63.29 20.66
C TYR A 681 -7.59 63.47 22.07
N ARG A 682 -8.92 63.57 22.16
CA ARG A 682 -9.64 63.60 23.44
C ARG A 682 -10.64 62.46 23.48
N ILE A 683 -10.46 61.53 24.42
CA ILE A 683 -11.39 60.44 24.71
C ILE A 683 -12.50 60.99 25.62
N MET A 684 -13.74 60.91 25.16
CA MET A 684 -14.92 61.41 25.85
C MET A 684 -15.87 60.26 26.16
N VAL A 685 -16.16 60.07 27.44
CA VAL A 685 -17.05 59.00 27.92
C VAL A 685 -18.43 59.59 28.20
N VAL A 686 -19.44 59.09 27.52
CA VAL A 686 -20.79 59.68 27.46
C VAL A 686 -21.82 58.70 28.04
N PRO A 687 -22.54 59.04 29.12
CA PRO A 687 -23.57 58.18 29.67
C PRO A 687 -24.76 58.05 28.72
N THR A 688 -25.19 56.83 28.40
CA THR A 688 -26.29 56.59 27.45
C THR A 688 -27.65 57.07 27.96
N SER A 689 -27.79 57.26 29.27
CA SER A 689 -29.01 57.78 29.90
C SER A 689 -29.23 59.27 29.67
N TYR A 690 -28.22 60.01 29.22
CA TYR A 690 -28.27 61.48 29.13
C TYR A 690 -28.13 62.01 27.71
N TYR A 691 -27.41 61.31 26.84
CA TYR A 691 -27.29 61.68 25.42
C TYR A 691 -27.79 60.52 24.55
N SER A 692 -28.85 60.76 23.78
CA SER A 692 -29.25 59.86 22.69
C SER A 692 -28.23 59.89 21.54
N SER A 693 -27.56 61.03 21.36
CA SER A 693 -26.44 61.27 20.44
C SER A 693 -25.58 62.43 20.97
N PHE A 694 -24.26 62.35 20.83
CA PHE A 694 -23.31 63.38 21.26
C PHE A 694 -22.67 64.05 20.04
N SER A 695 -22.79 65.38 19.94
CA SER A 695 -22.42 66.16 18.76
C SER A 695 -21.03 66.79 18.86
N LEU A 696 -20.48 67.21 17.71
CA LEU A 696 -19.19 67.91 17.64
C LEU A 696 -19.20 69.23 18.45
N SER A 697 -20.30 69.98 18.46
CA SER A 697 -20.42 71.21 19.25
C SER A 697 -20.39 70.93 20.75
N GLU A 698 -21.02 69.84 21.21
CA GLU A 698 -20.97 69.41 22.61
C GLU A 698 -19.57 68.94 22.99
N ALA A 699 -18.93 68.13 22.13
CA ALA A 699 -17.55 67.66 22.31
C ALA A 699 -16.55 68.83 22.46
N ASN A 700 -16.69 69.88 21.65
CA ASN A 700 -15.81 71.05 21.71
C ASN A 700 -15.95 71.84 23.03
N ASN A 701 -17.08 71.73 23.73
CA ASN A 701 -17.36 72.44 24.98
C ASN A 701 -17.09 71.61 26.25
N VAL A 702 -16.63 70.36 26.12
CA VAL A 702 -16.29 69.53 27.30
C VAL A 702 -15.08 70.11 28.02
N SER A 703 -15.22 70.30 29.34
CA SER A 703 -14.14 70.74 30.22
C SER A 703 -12.94 69.80 30.18
N SER A 704 -11.72 70.34 30.28
CA SER A 704 -10.48 69.55 30.27
C SER A 704 -10.34 68.54 31.41
N SER A 705 -11.11 68.70 32.47
CA SER A 705 -11.21 67.74 33.58
C SER A 705 -12.15 66.55 33.31
N ASN A 706 -12.90 66.58 32.21
CA ASN A 706 -13.97 65.62 31.87
C ASN A 706 -13.68 64.80 30.60
N TYR A 707 -12.43 64.77 30.16
CA TYR A 707 -11.96 63.90 29.08
C TYR A 707 -10.54 63.42 29.36
N THR A 708 -10.10 62.36 28.67
CA THR A 708 -8.71 61.89 28.71
C THR A 708 -7.99 62.33 27.43
N SER A 709 -6.90 63.08 27.56
CA SER A 709 -6.08 63.50 26.42
C SER A 709 -5.11 62.40 26.00
N VAL A 710 -4.89 62.26 24.71
CA VAL A 710 -3.94 61.31 24.10
C VAL A 710 -3.12 62.03 23.03
N SER A 711 -1.81 61.79 23.00
CA SER A 711 -0.89 62.33 22.00
C SER A 711 -1.09 61.71 20.61
N THR A 712 -0.64 62.41 19.57
CA THR A 712 -0.57 61.96 18.16
C THR A 712 0.66 61.09 17.89
N SER A 713 1.19 60.40 18.90
CA SER A 713 2.38 59.57 18.73
C SER A 713 1.99 58.14 18.36
N GLY A 714 2.37 57.68 17.17
CA GLY A 714 2.10 56.32 16.66
C GLY A 714 1.00 56.30 15.60
N ASN A 715 0.53 55.11 15.22
CA ASN A 715 -0.54 54.95 14.21
C ASN A 715 -1.90 54.59 14.84
N SER A 716 -1.93 54.29 16.15
CA SER A 716 -3.11 53.84 16.88
C SER A 716 -2.93 54.03 18.38
N THR A 717 -4.03 54.19 19.09
CA THR A 717 -4.09 54.28 20.56
C THR A 717 -4.76 53.05 21.14
N SER A 718 -4.27 52.61 22.30
CA SER A 718 -4.95 51.65 23.17
C SER A 718 -4.79 52.08 24.63
N GLN A 719 -5.76 52.84 25.15
CA GLN A 719 -5.68 53.54 26.43
C GLN A 719 -6.62 52.91 27.46
N VAL A 720 -6.10 52.55 28.63
CA VAL A 720 -6.92 52.30 29.83
C VAL A 720 -7.06 53.63 30.56
N LEU A 721 -8.27 54.02 30.96
CA LEU A 721 -8.47 55.30 31.64
C LEU A 721 -8.00 55.23 33.11
N ASP A 722 -7.80 56.40 33.71
CA ASP A 722 -7.36 56.48 35.11
C ASP A 722 -8.52 56.38 36.10
N ALA A 723 -8.22 56.11 37.37
CA ALA A 723 -9.22 55.98 38.44
C ALA A 723 -10.08 57.24 38.60
N SER A 724 -9.50 58.40 38.32
CA SER A 724 -10.15 59.71 38.39
C SER A 724 -10.86 60.12 37.09
N ALA A 725 -10.92 59.25 36.08
CA ALA A 725 -11.55 59.56 34.82
C ALA A 725 -13.05 59.84 35.01
N ARG A 726 -13.52 60.89 34.34
CA ARG A 726 -14.89 61.39 34.44
C ARG A 726 -15.60 61.25 33.11
N ASP A 727 -16.91 61.10 33.17
CA ASP A 727 -17.78 61.27 32.02
C ASP A 727 -17.83 62.74 31.59
N VAL A 728 -18.39 63.02 30.41
CA VAL A 728 -18.50 64.39 29.87
C VAL A 728 -19.29 65.35 30.78
N ARG A 729 -20.07 64.83 31.74
CA ARG A 729 -20.82 65.61 32.72
C ARG A 729 -20.02 65.88 34.02
N GLY A 730 -18.82 65.31 34.14
CA GLY A 730 -17.94 65.47 35.29
C GLY A 730 -18.18 64.48 36.42
N ASN A 731 -19.04 63.47 36.23
CA ASN A 731 -19.17 62.40 37.22
C ASN A 731 -18.06 61.38 37.02
N LEU A 732 -17.59 60.74 38.09
CA LEU A 732 -16.67 59.61 37.97
C LEU A 732 -17.33 58.48 37.16
N ILE A 733 -16.54 57.89 36.27
CA ILE A 733 -16.93 56.66 35.58
C ILE A 733 -17.07 55.56 36.63
N LYS A 734 -18.15 54.78 36.56
CA LYS A 734 -18.46 53.74 37.55
C LYS A 734 -19.16 52.53 36.93
N ASP A 735 -19.11 51.42 37.66
CA ASP A 735 -19.85 50.21 37.36
C ASP A 735 -21.37 50.40 37.32
N GLY A 736 -22.05 49.53 36.57
CA GLY A 736 -23.51 49.54 36.43
C GLY A 736 -24.10 50.71 35.62
N THR A 737 -23.27 51.64 35.16
CA THR A 737 -23.69 52.72 34.23
C THR A 737 -23.27 52.36 32.81
N SER A 738 -24.19 52.49 31.85
CA SER A 738 -23.89 52.27 30.44
C SER A 738 -23.36 53.53 29.79
N TYR A 739 -22.28 53.40 29.03
CA TYR A 739 -21.58 54.48 28.34
C TYR A 739 -21.42 54.20 26.84
N LYS A 740 -21.31 55.27 26.06
CA LYS A 740 -20.70 55.29 24.72
C LYS A 740 -19.45 56.15 24.79
N VAL A 741 -18.46 55.84 23.96
CA VAL A 741 -17.23 56.63 23.85
C VAL A 741 -17.16 57.31 22.49
N TYR A 742 -16.66 58.54 22.49
CA TYR A 742 -16.33 59.32 21.31
C TYR A 742 -14.89 59.82 21.43
N VAL A 743 -14.22 60.02 20.29
CA VAL A 743 -12.87 60.57 20.25
C VAL A 743 -12.89 61.82 19.36
N LEU A 744 -12.45 62.95 19.92
CA LEU A 744 -12.33 64.22 19.21
C LEU A 744 -10.88 64.42 18.74
N SER A 745 -10.68 64.54 17.43
CA SER A 745 -9.44 65.01 16.82
C SER A 745 -9.38 66.53 16.91
N VAL A 746 -8.43 67.07 17.66
CA VAL A 746 -8.33 68.50 17.94
C VAL A 746 -7.30 69.16 17.03
N GLY A 747 -7.70 70.22 16.33
CA GLY A 747 -6.84 71.03 15.48
C GLY A 747 -5.62 71.62 16.19
N SER A 748 -4.52 71.77 15.47
CA SER A 748 -3.31 72.47 15.92
C SER A 748 -3.49 73.98 15.94
N GLY A 749 -2.65 74.71 16.69
CA GLY A 749 -2.79 76.17 16.84
C GLY A 749 -2.68 76.99 15.54
N ASN A 750 -2.18 76.37 14.46
CA ASN A 750 -2.08 76.95 13.13
C ASN A 750 -3.24 76.52 12.19
N TYR A 751 -4.18 75.70 12.68
CA TYR A 751 -5.35 75.23 11.95
C TYR A 751 -6.58 76.09 12.29
N ALA A 752 -7.23 76.65 11.27
CA ALA A 752 -8.41 77.53 11.42
C ALA A 752 -9.75 76.83 11.17
N GLY A 753 -9.75 75.54 10.82
CA GLY A 753 -10.97 74.77 10.52
C GLY A 753 -11.58 74.08 11.75
N PRO A 754 -12.69 73.33 11.58
CA PRO A 754 -13.35 72.63 12.67
C PRO A 754 -12.59 71.36 13.11
N ASN A 755 -12.66 71.04 14.40
CA ASN A 755 -12.27 69.71 14.92
C ASN A 755 -13.14 68.61 14.31
N ALA A 756 -12.72 67.35 14.39
CA ALA A 756 -13.50 66.21 13.91
C ALA A 756 -13.81 65.21 15.03
N LEU A 757 -15.07 64.81 15.14
CA LEU A 757 -15.54 63.84 16.12
C LEU A 757 -15.72 62.47 15.46
N SER A 758 -15.27 61.40 16.12
CA SER A 758 -15.53 60.04 15.67
C SER A 758 -17.02 59.69 15.67
N TRP A 759 -17.37 58.60 14.98
CA TRP A 759 -18.60 57.89 15.28
C TRP A 759 -18.54 57.31 16.70
N GLU A 760 -19.71 57.01 17.27
CA GLU A 760 -19.84 56.39 18.59
C GLU A 760 -19.32 54.96 18.66
N SER A 761 -18.78 54.58 19.82
CA SER A 761 -18.53 53.18 20.14
C SER A 761 -19.82 52.37 20.34
N SER A 762 -19.69 51.05 20.39
CA SER A 762 -20.72 50.20 21.00
C SER A 762 -20.97 50.61 22.45
N VAL A 763 -22.19 50.37 22.95
CA VAL A 763 -22.54 50.60 24.35
C VAL A 763 -21.73 49.64 25.22
N ILE A 764 -21.14 50.16 26.30
CA ILE A 764 -20.40 49.39 27.29
C ILE A 764 -20.95 49.67 28.69
N THR A 765 -21.10 48.62 29.50
CA THR A 765 -21.47 48.72 30.92
C THR A 765 -20.38 48.01 31.71
N LEU A 766 -19.72 48.74 32.61
CA LEU A 766 -18.64 48.20 33.44
C LEU A 766 -19.23 47.27 34.51
N SER A 767 -18.61 46.11 34.74
CA SER A 767 -19.09 45.07 35.66
C SER A 767 -18.07 44.78 36.76
N THR A 768 -18.53 44.63 38.01
CA THR A 768 -17.67 44.29 39.16
C THR A 768 -17.42 42.79 39.33
N THR A 769 -17.95 41.93 38.45
CA THR A 769 -17.73 40.48 38.50
C THR A 769 -17.36 39.93 37.13
N LYS A 770 -16.07 39.66 36.91
CA LYS A 770 -15.59 38.76 35.84
C LYS A 770 -15.55 37.31 36.31
N SER A 771 -15.93 36.40 35.42
CA SER A 771 -15.97 34.95 35.67
C SER A 771 -14.61 34.38 36.11
N PRO A 772 -14.55 33.44 37.08
CA PRO A 772 -13.31 32.82 37.53
C PRO A 772 -12.56 32.13 36.38
N VAL A 773 -11.22 32.15 36.44
CA VAL A 773 -10.36 31.50 35.45
C VAL A 773 -10.42 29.98 35.62
N SER A 774 -10.73 29.27 34.54
CA SER A 774 -10.73 27.81 34.52
C SER A 774 -9.30 27.27 34.72
N SER A 775 -9.15 26.23 35.56
CA SER A 775 -7.89 25.51 35.72
C SER A 775 -7.46 24.84 34.42
N VAL A 776 -6.15 24.81 34.15
CA VAL A 776 -5.63 24.01 33.03
C VAL A 776 -5.85 22.52 33.27
N THR A 777 -5.91 21.75 32.19
CA THR A 777 -6.15 20.30 32.26
C THR A 777 -4.99 19.51 31.65
N ASN A 778 -4.96 18.20 31.89
CA ASN A 778 -3.98 17.28 31.32
C ASN A 778 -2.51 17.65 31.60
N VAL A 779 -2.21 18.03 32.84
CA VAL A 779 -0.83 18.29 33.26
C VAL A 779 -0.07 16.96 33.31
N THR A 780 0.92 16.80 32.46
CA THR A 780 1.72 15.59 32.26
C THR A 780 3.20 15.95 32.20
N TYR A 781 4.07 14.96 32.39
CA TYR A 781 5.51 15.13 32.24
C TYR A 781 6.09 14.05 31.33
N LYS A 782 7.22 14.36 30.68
CA LYS A 782 8.03 13.42 29.91
C LYS A 782 9.51 13.68 30.18
N GLU A 783 10.27 12.63 30.42
CA GLU A 783 11.73 12.72 30.52
C GLU A 783 12.36 12.69 29.12
N GLU A 784 13.22 13.67 28.83
CA GLU A 784 13.91 13.78 27.54
C GLU A 784 15.29 14.42 27.74
N ASN A 785 16.35 13.68 27.42
CA ASN A 785 17.75 14.13 27.48
C ASN A 785 18.16 14.75 28.82
N GLY A 786 17.74 14.16 29.94
CA GLY A 786 18.07 14.64 31.30
C GLY A 786 17.31 15.91 31.72
N ARG A 787 16.22 16.23 31.03
CA ARG A 787 15.25 17.28 31.40
C ARG A 787 13.86 16.70 31.51
N ILE A 788 13.02 17.37 32.29
CA ILE A 788 11.61 17.00 32.43
C ILE A 788 10.78 18.04 31.68
N LEU A 789 10.14 17.61 30.59
CA LEU A 789 9.23 18.45 29.81
C LEU A 789 7.85 18.40 30.45
N ILE A 790 7.30 19.56 30.79
CA ILE A 790 5.94 19.67 31.34
C ILE A 790 5.00 20.01 30.21
N SER A 791 3.87 19.30 30.11
CA SER A 791 2.82 19.58 29.12
C SER A 791 1.47 19.73 29.80
N PHE A 792 0.67 20.70 29.35
CA PHE A 792 -0.70 20.91 29.82
C PHE A 792 -1.56 21.52 28.71
N VAL A 793 -2.87 21.33 28.80
CA VAL A 793 -3.87 21.94 27.91
C VAL A 793 -4.30 23.28 28.49
N LYS A 794 -3.98 24.35 27.76
CA LYS A 794 -4.32 25.74 28.09
C LYS A 794 -5.82 26.00 28.01
N SER A 795 -6.27 27.09 28.63
CA SER A 795 -7.67 27.53 28.53
C SER A 795 -8.03 27.85 27.08
N ALA A 796 -9.24 27.47 26.64
CA ALA A 796 -9.76 27.81 25.32
C ALA A 796 -9.99 29.32 25.15
N ASN A 797 -10.15 30.05 26.26
CA ASN A 797 -10.19 31.50 26.30
C ASN A 797 -9.08 32.00 27.23
N GLU A 798 -8.01 32.53 26.65
CA GLU A 798 -6.87 33.10 27.40
C GLU A 798 -6.98 34.62 27.60
N SER A 799 -8.08 35.26 27.16
CA SER A 799 -8.24 36.73 27.23
C SER A 799 -8.26 37.30 28.65
N ASN A 800 -8.48 36.45 29.66
CA ASN A 800 -8.49 36.80 31.08
C ASN A 800 -7.32 36.19 31.89
N ILE A 801 -6.31 35.61 31.23
CA ILE A 801 -5.15 34.94 31.87
C ILE A 801 -3.87 35.76 31.65
N SER A 802 -3.13 36.08 32.71
CA SER A 802 -1.87 36.83 32.61
C SER A 802 -0.67 35.92 32.42
N GLU A 803 -0.65 34.79 33.13
CA GLU A 803 0.42 33.80 33.08
C GLU A 803 -0.08 32.44 33.58
N TYR A 804 0.62 31.39 33.18
CA TYR A 804 0.56 30.09 33.85
C TYR A 804 1.82 29.89 34.68
N ARG A 805 1.66 29.62 35.97
CA ARG A 805 2.77 29.31 36.87
C ARG A 805 2.92 27.81 36.99
N VAL A 806 4.08 27.29 36.58
CA VAL A 806 4.45 25.89 36.74
C VAL A 806 5.20 25.72 38.05
N LEU A 807 4.58 24.98 38.97
CA LEU A 807 4.95 24.84 40.38
C LEU A 807 5.42 23.42 40.64
N VAL A 808 6.69 23.25 41.03
CA VAL A 808 7.26 21.95 41.37
C VAL A 808 7.18 21.75 42.87
N VAL A 809 6.49 20.71 43.32
CA VAL A 809 6.15 20.49 44.72
C VAL A 809 6.68 19.13 45.18
N PRO A 810 7.39 19.04 46.32
CA PRO A 810 7.72 17.76 46.92
C PRO A 810 6.46 16.91 47.14
N SER A 811 6.44 15.68 46.65
CA SER A 811 5.24 14.80 46.63
C SER A 811 4.56 14.60 47.99
N LYS A 812 5.32 14.72 49.09
CA LYS A 812 4.85 14.58 50.48
C LYS A 812 4.31 15.87 51.09
N GLN A 813 4.45 17.02 50.42
CA GLN A 813 3.92 18.30 50.86
C GLN A 813 2.46 18.45 50.42
N GLY A 814 1.59 18.82 51.36
CA GLY A 814 0.23 19.26 51.03
C GLY A 814 0.31 20.59 50.27
N PHE A 815 -0.37 20.68 49.13
CA PHE A 815 -0.30 21.85 48.28
C PHE A 815 -1.64 22.06 47.58
N GLY A 816 -2.28 23.20 47.87
CA GLY A 816 -3.57 23.59 47.31
C GLY A 816 -3.52 24.98 46.70
N SER A 817 -4.69 25.44 46.24
CA SER A 817 -4.80 26.73 45.55
C SER A 817 -4.32 27.91 46.40
N ALA A 818 -4.51 27.88 47.73
CA ALA A 818 -4.01 28.94 48.62
C ALA A 818 -2.46 28.99 48.63
N ASP A 819 -1.82 27.83 48.74
CA ASP A 819 -0.34 27.72 48.75
C ASP A 819 0.24 28.16 47.41
N ALA A 820 -0.39 27.75 46.30
CA ALA A 820 0.06 28.01 44.94
C ALA A 820 0.18 29.50 44.60
N ILE A 821 -0.65 30.34 45.20
CA ILE A 821 -0.69 31.75 44.86
C ILE A 821 0.33 32.56 45.68
N GLU A 822 0.71 32.08 46.87
CA GLU A 822 1.73 32.71 47.73
C GLU A 822 3.17 32.38 47.33
N VAL A 823 3.39 31.45 46.40
CA VAL A 823 4.74 31.07 45.94
C VAL A 823 5.44 32.28 45.30
N ARG A 824 6.67 32.55 45.76
CA ARG A 824 7.51 33.63 45.24
C ARG A 824 7.84 33.42 43.76
N SER A 825 7.91 34.51 43.00
CA SER A 825 8.21 34.49 41.56
C SER A 825 9.53 33.84 41.17
N SER A 826 10.49 33.78 42.09
CA SER A 826 11.76 33.07 41.90
C SER A 826 11.66 31.54 42.04
N TYR A 827 10.52 31.00 42.48
CA TYR A 827 10.32 29.58 42.83
C TYR A 827 9.32 28.88 41.89
N TYR A 828 8.94 29.50 40.77
CA TYR A 828 8.12 28.89 39.73
C TYR A 828 8.59 29.32 38.33
N THR A 829 8.16 28.56 37.32
CA THR A 829 8.39 28.92 35.91
C THR A 829 7.12 29.56 35.34
N SER A 830 7.23 30.78 34.81
CA SER A 830 6.11 31.49 34.18
C SER A 830 6.01 31.18 32.69
N VAL A 831 4.80 30.97 32.20
CA VAL A 831 4.47 30.76 30.78
C VAL A 831 3.40 31.77 30.37
N THR A 832 3.65 32.53 29.31
CA THR A 832 2.68 33.50 28.80
C THR A 832 1.50 32.82 28.07
N PRO A 833 0.34 33.49 27.97
CA PRO A 833 -0.69 33.13 27.00
C PRO A 833 -0.06 32.93 25.61
N ASN A 834 -0.50 31.93 24.84
CA ASN A 834 0.10 31.51 23.57
C ASN A 834 1.61 31.10 23.58
N GLY A 835 2.31 31.12 24.73
CA GLY A 835 3.70 30.66 24.84
C GLY A 835 3.88 29.14 24.70
N THR A 836 5.11 28.66 24.49
CA THR A 836 5.37 27.21 24.46
C THR A 836 5.42 26.60 25.87
N ASN A 837 5.09 25.32 25.98
CA ASN A 837 5.15 24.61 27.26
C ASN A 837 6.60 24.48 27.76
N PRO A 838 6.87 24.63 29.07
CA PRO A 838 8.23 24.76 29.60
C PRO A 838 8.89 23.41 29.90
N SER A 839 10.23 23.43 30.00
CA SER A 839 11.03 22.32 30.54
C SER A 839 11.60 22.70 31.90
N ILE A 840 11.59 21.78 32.86
CA ILE A 840 12.27 21.92 34.16
C ILE A 840 13.54 21.07 34.19
N SER A 841 14.51 21.48 35.01
CA SER A 841 15.80 20.79 35.21
C SER A 841 16.22 20.87 36.68
N THR A 842 17.35 20.26 37.04
CA THR A 842 17.93 20.37 38.40
C THR A 842 18.29 21.80 38.82
N ALA A 843 18.34 22.75 37.87
CA ALA A 843 18.50 24.18 38.16
C ALA A 843 17.19 24.87 38.57
N THR A 844 16.04 24.23 38.39
CA THR A 844 14.73 24.73 38.84
C THR A 844 14.61 24.56 40.35
N ARG A 845 13.99 25.55 41.02
CA ARG A 845 13.68 25.49 42.45
C ARG A 845 12.26 24.95 42.65
N ASP A 846 12.05 24.22 43.73
CA ASP A 846 10.72 23.85 44.17
C ASP A 846 9.98 25.04 44.81
N VAL A 847 8.71 24.85 45.17
CA VAL A 847 7.87 25.90 45.77
C VAL A 847 8.39 26.46 47.10
N ASN A 848 9.31 25.76 47.78
CA ASN A 848 9.96 26.23 49.01
C ASN A 848 11.26 27.02 48.72
N GLY A 849 11.69 27.03 47.46
CA GLY A 849 12.93 27.66 47.02
C GLY A 849 14.15 26.75 47.08
N ASP A 850 13.97 25.46 47.38
CA ASP A 850 15.05 24.49 47.42
C ASP A 850 15.37 23.97 46.02
N SER A 851 16.63 23.62 45.76
CA SER A 851 17.01 22.99 44.49
C SER A 851 16.41 21.59 44.40
N ILE A 852 15.98 21.18 43.21
CA ILE A 852 15.46 19.82 43.00
C ILE A 852 16.59 18.80 43.20
N VAL A 853 16.36 17.83 44.10
CA VAL A 853 17.37 16.84 44.52
C VAL A 853 17.04 15.45 43.99
N LYS A 854 18.07 14.75 43.51
CA LYS A 854 17.99 13.33 43.12
C LYS A 854 17.56 12.46 44.32
N GLY A 855 16.62 11.54 44.11
CA GLY A 855 16.09 10.69 45.18
C GLY A 855 14.82 11.21 45.88
N VAL A 856 14.36 12.41 45.52
CA VAL A 856 13.12 13.00 46.05
C VAL A 856 12.05 12.98 44.96
N LYS A 857 10.85 12.53 45.32
CA LYS A 857 9.69 12.53 44.42
C LYS A 857 8.99 13.88 44.43
N TYR A 858 8.65 14.39 43.25
CA TYR A 858 7.97 15.66 43.04
C TYR A 858 6.66 15.47 42.24
N LYS A 859 5.79 16.46 42.34
CA LYS A 859 4.59 16.65 41.55
C LYS A 859 4.63 18.04 40.92
N VAL A 860 4.07 18.20 39.72
CA VAL A 860 3.91 19.51 39.10
C VAL A 860 2.45 19.93 39.13
N TYR A 861 2.21 21.17 39.55
CA TYR A 861 0.93 21.86 39.44
C TYR A 861 1.07 23.05 38.49
N VAL A 862 -0.02 23.41 37.83
CA VAL A 862 -0.07 24.61 37.00
C VAL A 862 -1.21 25.49 37.48
N LEU A 863 -0.86 26.72 37.87
CA LEU A 863 -1.81 27.73 38.28
C LEU A 863 -2.06 28.68 37.11
N ALA A 864 -3.30 28.75 36.62
CA ALA A 864 -3.72 29.79 35.69
C ALA A 864 -4.02 31.07 36.49
N VAL A 865 -3.26 32.13 36.24
CA VAL A 865 -3.38 33.40 36.97
C VAL A 865 -4.23 34.37 36.17
N ALA A 866 -5.28 34.90 36.80
CA ALA A 866 -6.13 35.91 36.19
C ALA A 866 -5.37 37.21 35.94
N ASN A 867 -5.78 37.97 34.92
CA ASN A 867 -5.21 39.27 34.55
C ASN A 867 -5.17 40.35 35.66
N ASN A 868 -5.79 40.10 36.81
CA ASN A 868 -5.87 41.06 37.89
C ASN A 868 -5.09 40.59 39.14
N SER A 869 -4.15 41.41 39.60
CA SER A 869 -3.30 41.22 40.78
C SER A 869 -4.00 41.52 42.12
N GLY A 870 -5.33 41.52 42.16
CA GLY A 870 -6.12 41.95 43.33
C GLY A 870 -7.20 41.00 43.85
N VAL A 871 -7.68 40.04 43.05
CA VAL A 871 -8.63 39.00 43.50
C VAL A 871 -8.10 37.65 43.04
N GLN A 872 -7.66 36.85 43.99
CA GLN A 872 -7.04 35.54 43.77
C GLN A 872 -8.06 34.48 43.33
N ASN A 873 -8.50 34.56 42.07
CA ASN A 873 -9.28 33.50 41.42
C ASN A 873 -8.41 32.76 40.40
N GLY A 874 -7.35 32.11 40.91
CA GLY A 874 -6.49 31.26 40.10
C GLY A 874 -7.03 29.83 40.03
N GLY A 875 -7.09 29.27 38.82
CA GLY A 875 -7.47 27.87 38.62
C GLY A 875 -6.25 26.95 38.76
N LEU A 876 -6.04 26.37 39.94
CA LEU A 876 -4.98 25.38 40.14
C LEU A 876 -5.38 24.05 39.48
N SER A 877 -4.49 23.48 38.68
CA SER A 877 -4.68 22.17 38.07
C SER A 877 -4.65 21.03 39.09
N ASN A 878 -5.13 19.86 38.69
CA ASN A 878 -4.68 18.62 39.32
C ASN A 878 -3.17 18.44 39.09
N SER A 879 -2.50 17.73 39.99
CA SER A 879 -1.07 17.45 39.85
C SER A 879 -0.78 16.46 38.72
N THR A 880 0.47 16.45 38.24
CA THR A 880 1.02 15.28 37.54
C THR A 880 1.04 14.05 38.44
N GLU A 881 1.32 12.89 37.84
CA GLU A 881 1.87 11.74 38.58
C GLU A 881 3.21 12.11 39.25
N GLU A 882 3.60 11.34 40.26
CA GLU A 882 4.87 11.52 40.97
C GLU A 882 6.04 11.15 40.06
N PHE A 883 7.06 12.01 40.03
CA PHE A 883 8.30 11.76 39.29
C PHE A 883 9.52 11.99 40.18
N GLU A 884 10.64 11.38 39.82
CA GLU A 884 11.93 11.48 40.49
C GLU A 884 13.01 11.78 39.43
N ILE A 885 13.96 12.67 39.74
CA ILE A 885 15.07 13.05 38.84
C ILE A 885 16.28 12.13 39.06
#